data_AF-A0A2N9J267-F1
#
_entry.id   AF-A0A2N9J267-F1
#
_cell.length_a   1.000
_cell.length_b   1.000
_cell.length_c   1.000
_cell.angle_alpha   90.00
_cell.angle_beta   90.00
_cell.angle_gamma   90.00
#
_symmetry.space_group_name_H-M   'P 1'
#
loop_
_entity.id
_entity.type
_entity.pdbx_description
1 polymer ?
#
loop_
_entity_poly.entity_id
_entity_poly.type
_entity_poly.pdbx_seq_one_letter_code
_entity_poly.pdbx_strand_id
1 'polypeptide(L)'
;MERQRLAETTVINQCKQLLSPSADPTYVTTYIDHSFRQHRDYLCAGAWILMHGHPENINSANLARVLREFSPEEVTANIYTMVDVLLHHIQMELQHGHPIQDLVLKACANLAFFVWIQELLPFDILLLALIDRDDDPHALRIVINLLERQELQPRVKLYCMNRAPPEHWLHSGMFKRVELQKALGNHLSWKDRYPTFFDDVAARLLPVIPLIVYRLIENDAIEQADRILAVYSPFLAYHPLKFTFVRDILAYFYGHLPGKLIVRILKVLDLTKIPFSESFPQHITSSNPVCPPMDYFATLLLGLVNNVIPPLHNNSKSGAMGESLCNSMRAPHNKTPATSQSGLANASEGQKAFYQIQDPGTYTQLVLETAVIELLSLPVSASQIVSSLVQIVVNIQPTLIQSSNGLHGAPNGVGQASVLPTSPSGGSTDSLSAGRSTPSASGINTSNIVSRSGYTCQQLSCLLIQACGLLLAQLPPDFHLQLYIEASRIIKESWWLTDGKRSLGELDSAVGYALLDPTWAAQDNTSTAIGNIVALLHSFFSNLPQEWLEGTHVIIKHLRPVTSVAMLRIAFRIMGPLLPRLANAHSLFNKTLTLLLSVMVDVFGRNSQPSHPVEASEIADLIDFLHHVIHYEGQGGPVQANSKPRPEALALCGRASESLRPDVQHLLSHLKPDVNSSIYAATHPKLVQNPSNIIHQ
;
A
#
# COMPACT_ATOMS: atom_id res chain seq x y z
N MET A 1 12.57 -31.33 -35.11
CA MET A 1 12.00 -32.68 -34.85
C MET A 1 13.06 -33.78 -34.79
N GLU A 2 13.82 -34.09 -35.85
CA GLU A 2 14.76 -35.24 -35.84
C GLU A 2 15.94 -35.06 -34.86
N ARG A 3 16.56 -33.88 -34.80
CA ARG A 3 17.59 -33.55 -33.79
C ARG A 3 17.08 -33.59 -32.34
N GLN A 4 15.80 -33.26 -32.14
CA GLN A 4 15.17 -33.23 -30.82
C GLN A 4 14.89 -34.65 -30.31
N ARG A 5 14.37 -35.53 -31.18
CA ARG A 5 14.22 -36.98 -30.88
C ARG A 5 15.56 -37.66 -30.58
N LEU A 6 16.62 -37.29 -31.31
CA LEU A 6 17.96 -37.83 -31.08
C LEU A 6 18.52 -37.41 -29.71
N ALA A 7 18.31 -36.14 -29.32
CA ALA A 7 18.71 -35.63 -28.01
C ALA A 7 17.95 -36.34 -26.88
N GLU A 8 16.64 -36.48 -26.99
CA GLU A 8 15.79 -37.21 -26.02
C GLU A 8 16.25 -38.67 -25.85
N THR A 9 16.48 -39.37 -26.96
CA THR A 9 16.98 -40.76 -26.93
C THR A 9 18.34 -40.85 -26.25
N THR A 10 19.22 -39.87 -26.51
CA THR A 10 20.55 -39.82 -25.89
C THR A 10 20.47 -39.59 -24.39
N VAL A 11 19.64 -38.64 -23.94
CA VAL A 11 19.41 -38.33 -22.52
C VAL A 11 18.86 -39.56 -21.78
N ILE A 12 17.83 -40.22 -22.32
CA ILE A 12 17.26 -41.42 -21.69
C ILE A 12 18.27 -42.57 -21.63
N ASN A 13 19.09 -42.75 -22.67
CA ASN A 13 20.13 -43.78 -22.66
C ASN A 13 21.21 -43.50 -21.60
N GLN A 14 21.65 -42.25 -21.46
CA GLN A 14 22.58 -41.83 -20.40
C GLN A 14 21.97 -42.07 -19.02
N CYS A 15 20.70 -41.70 -18.81
CA CYS A 15 19.99 -41.96 -17.56
C CYS A 15 19.87 -43.45 -17.25
N LYS A 16 19.55 -44.30 -18.23
CA LYS A 16 19.47 -45.77 -18.03
C LYS A 16 20.82 -46.37 -17.63
N GLN A 17 21.91 -45.94 -18.28
CA GLN A 17 23.25 -46.41 -17.94
C GLN A 17 23.66 -46.01 -16.52
N LEU A 18 23.32 -44.79 -16.11
CA LEU A 18 23.66 -44.26 -14.79
C LEU A 18 22.77 -44.80 -13.66
N LEU A 19 21.46 -44.92 -13.92
CA LEU A 19 20.42 -45.11 -12.89
C LEU A 19 19.83 -46.51 -12.86
N SER A 20 20.19 -47.44 -13.74
CA SER A 20 19.71 -48.82 -13.61
C SER A 20 20.15 -49.46 -12.28
N PRO A 21 19.39 -50.39 -11.69
CA PRO A 21 19.75 -51.01 -10.40
C PRO A 21 21.10 -51.74 -10.44
N SER A 22 21.49 -52.24 -11.62
CA SER A 22 22.77 -52.89 -11.89
C SER A 22 23.84 -51.95 -12.47
N ALA A 23 23.63 -50.64 -12.43
CA ALA A 23 24.55 -49.66 -13.00
C ALA A 23 25.92 -49.71 -12.32
N ASP A 24 26.99 -49.71 -13.13
CA ASP A 24 28.36 -49.63 -12.65
C ASP A 24 28.60 -48.28 -11.93
N PRO A 25 28.99 -48.29 -10.63
CA PRO A 25 29.26 -47.07 -9.90
C PRO A 25 30.35 -46.18 -10.51
N THR A 26 31.24 -46.73 -11.36
CA THR A 26 32.30 -45.95 -12.04
C THR A 26 31.77 -45.05 -13.15
N TYR A 27 30.59 -45.35 -13.70
CA TYR A 27 29.97 -44.55 -14.75
C TYR A 27 29.58 -43.14 -14.28
N VAL A 28 29.42 -42.93 -12.96
CA VAL A 28 29.18 -41.62 -12.35
C VAL A 28 30.23 -40.60 -12.80
N THR A 29 31.51 -40.96 -12.76
CA THR A 29 32.62 -40.09 -13.19
C THR A 29 32.52 -39.78 -14.68
N THR A 30 32.24 -40.79 -15.51
CA THR A 30 32.04 -40.59 -16.95
C THR A 30 30.90 -39.61 -17.23
N TYR A 31 29.78 -39.74 -16.53
CA TYR A 31 28.64 -38.85 -16.67
C TYR A 31 28.99 -37.41 -16.28
N ILE A 32 29.65 -37.21 -15.14
CA ILE A 32 30.05 -35.87 -14.65
C ILE A 32 31.06 -35.20 -15.59
N ASP A 33 31.99 -35.95 -16.17
CA ASP A 33 33.05 -35.37 -17.00
C ASP A 33 32.62 -35.14 -18.46
N HIS A 34 31.75 -36.00 -19.01
CA HIS A 34 31.50 -36.06 -20.45
C HIS A 34 30.06 -35.74 -20.86
N SER A 35 29.09 -35.68 -19.95
CA SER A 35 27.72 -35.30 -20.31
C SER A 35 27.65 -33.83 -20.71
N PHE A 36 26.95 -33.54 -21.81
CA PHE A 36 26.64 -32.17 -22.20
C PHE A 36 25.81 -31.48 -21.12
N ARG A 37 26.11 -30.22 -20.83
CA ARG A 37 25.42 -29.45 -19.80
C ARG A 37 23.89 -29.47 -19.97
N GLN A 38 23.41 -29.30 -21.20
CA GLN A 38 21.97 -29.36 -21.54
C GLN A 38 21.32 -30.72 -21.24
N HIS A 39 22.08 -31.82 -21.29
CA HIS A 39 21.55 -33.14 -20.95
C HIS A 39 21.50 -33.35 -19.44
N ARG A 40 22.40 -32.69 -18.69
CA ARG A 40 22.43 -32.75 -17.23
C ARG A 40 21.16 -32.21 -16.61
N ASP A 41 20.52 -31.21 -17.24
CA ASP A 41 19.25 -30.63 -16.78
C ASP A 41 18.09 -31.64 -16.77
N TYR A 42 18.21 -32.75 -17.51
CA TYR A 42 17.20 -33.80 -17.57
C TYR A 42 17.48 -34.97 -16.62
N LEU A 43 18.52 -34.93 -15.79
CA LEU A 43 18.88 -36.06 -14.93
C LEU A 43 17.75 -36.43 -13.97
N CYS A 44 17.18 -35.44 -13.28
CA CYS A 44 16.06 -35.65 -12.36
C CYS A 44 14.79 -36.10 -13.09
N ALA A 45 14.51 -35.54 -14.28
CA ALA A 45 13.41 -35.97 -15.15
C ALA A 45 13.57 -37.43 -15.57
N GLY A 46 14.76 -37.83 -16.02
CA GLY A 46 15.09 -39.21 -16.39
C GLY A 46 14.98 -40.17 -15.22
N ALA A 47 15.44 -39.78 -14.03
CA ALA A 47 15.27 -40.57 -12.81
C ALA A 47 13.79 -40.81 -12.48
N TRP A 48 12.96 -39.76 -12.57
CA TRP A 48 11.53 -39.86 -12.33
C TRP A 48 10.83 -40.78 -13.36
N ILE A 49 11.15 -40.63 -14.64
CA ILE A 49 10.59 -41.48 -15.72
C ILE A 49 10.96 -42.96 -15.48
N LEU A 50 12.25 -43.25 -15.23
CA LEU A 50 12.75 -44.61 -15.07
C LEU A 50 12.23 -45.30 -13.80
N MET A 51 11.94 -44.53 -12.76
CA MET A 51 11.35 -45.06 -11.54
C MET A 51 9.96 -45.63 -11.81
N HIS A 52 9.13 -44.96 -12.62
CA HIS A 52 7.80 -45.42 -13.02
C HIS A 52 6.89 -45.89 -11.85
N GLY A 53 7.04 -45.33 -10.64
CA GLY A 53 6.27 -45.75 -9.45
C GLY A 53 6.95 -46.82 -8.60
N HIS A 54 8.11 -47.31 -9.02
CA HIS A 54 8.86 -48.42 -8.44
C HIS A 54 10.27 -47.94 -8.06
N PRO A 55 10.48 -47.49 -6.81
CA PRO A 55 11.76 -46.97 -6.35
C PRO A 55 12.95 -47.93 -6.57
N GLU A 56 12.69 -49.24 -6.56
CA GLU A 56 13.64 -50.31 -6.84
C GLU A 56 14.22 -50.29 -8.26
N ASN A 57 13.56 -49.60 -9.20
CA ASN A 57 14.00 -49.50 -10.60
C ASN A 57 15.11 -48.49 -10.81
N ILE A 58 15.45 -47.69 -9.80
CA ILE A 58 16.51 -46.68 -9.90
C ILE A 58 17.59 -46.84 -8.83
N ASN A 59 18.83 -46.60 -9.24
CA ASN A 59 19.99 -46.52 -8.37
C ASN A 59 20.09 -45.10 -7.79
N SER A 60 19.41 -44.87 -6.66
CA SER A 60 19.42 -43.58 -5.96
C SER A 60 20.81 -43.20 -5.44
N ALA A 61 21.69 -44.16 -5.18
CA ALA A 61 23.05 -43.90 -4.74
C ALA A 61 23.90 -43.25 -5.85
N ASN A 62 23.78 -43.72 -7.09
CA ASN A 62 24.43 -43.08 -8.24
C ASN A 62 23.85 -41.69 -8.52
N LEU A 63 22.52 -41.55 -8.46
CA LEU A 63 21.87 -40.24 -8.58
C LEU A 63 22.39 -39.26 -7.53
N ALA A 64 22.49 -39.68 -6.27
CA ALA A 64 23.03 -38.88 -5.18
C ALA A 64 24.47 -38.44 -5.46
N ARG A 65 25.33 -39.36 -5.92
CA ARG A 65 26.73 -39.02 -6.23
C ARG A 65 26.85 -37.97 -7.33
N VAL A 66 26.00 -38.02 -8.36
CA VAL A 66 26.01 -37.01 -9.43
C VAL A 66 25.47 -35.68 -8.94
N LEU A 67 24.31 -35.66 -8.27
CA LEU A 67 23.69 -34.41 -7.76
C LEU A 67 24.60 -33.67 -6.76
N ARG A 68 25.44 -34.41 -6.04
CA ARG A 68 26.43 -33.81 -5.12
C ARG A 68 27.44 -32.95 -5.86
N GLU A 69 27.86 -33.35 -7.06
CA GLU A 69 28.85 -32.62 -7.87
C GLU A 69 28.24 -31.45 -8.65
N PHE A 70 26.92 -31.42 -8.82
CA PHE A 70 26.22 -30.31 -9.49
C PHE A 70 26.23 -29.05 -8.62
N SER A 71 26.23 -27.88 -9.28
CA SER A 71 26.02 -26.61 -8.58
C SER A 71 24.56 -26.50 -8.10
N PRO A 72 24.27 -25.69 -7.06
CA PRO A 72 22.89 -25.42 -6.65
C PRO A 72 22.01 -24.94 -7.82
N GLU A 73 22.55 -24.11 -8.72
CA GLU A 73 21.85 -23.63 -9.91
C GLU A 73 21.51 -24.77 -10.89
N GLU A 74 22.43 -25.70 -11.10
CA GLU A 74 22.19 -26.89 -11.94
C GLU A 74 21.15 -27.83 -11.32
N VAL A 75 21.16 -27.98 -10.00
CA VAL A 75 20.12 -28.75 -9.28
C VAL A 75 18.75 -28.07 -9.41
N THR A 76 18.68 -26.75 -9.26
CA THR A 76 17.44 -25.99 -9.48
C THR A 76 16.94 -26.15 -10.91
N ALA A 77 17.80 -25.97 -11.93
CA ALA A 77 17.43 -26.17 -13.34
C ALA A 77 16.91 -27.59 -13.61
N ASN A 78 17.53 -28.59 -12.97
CA ASN A 78 17.08 -29.99 -13.02
C ASN A 78 15.67 -30.19 -12.46
N ILE A 79 15.35 -29.53 -11.34
CA ILE A 79 14.03 -29.63 -10.70
C ILE A 79 12.96 -29.00 -11.58
N TYR A 80 13.19 -27.81 -12.12
CA TYR A 80 12.25 -27.15 -13.03
C TYR A 80 12.03 -28.01 -14.28
N THR A 81 13.10 -28.53 -14.89
CA THR A 81 12.99 -29.42 -16.05
C THR A 81 12.24 -30.72 -15.71
N MET A 82 12.47 -31.29 -14.53
CA MET A 82 11.72 -32.45 -14.05
C MET A 82 10.23 -32.14 -13.88
N VAL A 83 9.87 -30.99 -13.34
CA VAL A 83 8.46 -30.56 -13.20
C VAL A 83 7.82 -30.40 -14.58
N ASP A 84 8.49 -29.73 -15.52
CA ASP A 84 7.98 -29.55 -16.88
C ASP A 84 7.72 -30.90 -17.58
N VAL A 85 8.67 -31.84 -17.48
CA VAL A 85 8.53 -33.18 -18.04
C VAL A 85 7.44 -33.99 -17.33
N LEU A 86 7.32 -33.86 -16.01
CA LEU A 86 6.30 -34.53 -15.20
C LEU A 86 4.89 -34.08 -15.61
N LEU A 87 4.66 -32.77 -15.72
CA LEU A 87 3.36 -32.21 -16.10
C LEU A 87 3.02 -32.60 -17.53
N HIS A 88 3.99 -32.50 -18.45
CA HIS A 88 3.83 -32.97 -19.82
C HIS A 88 3.46 -34.47 -19.88
N HIS A 89 4.12 -35.31 -19.08
CA HIS A 89 3.81 -36.74 -19.01
C HIS A 89 2.39 -36.99 -18.48
N ILE A 90 1.94 -36.27 -17.45
CA ILE A 90 0.55 -36.37 -16.95
C ILE A 90 -0.44 -36.03 -18.06
N GLN A 91 -0.22 -34.95 -18.81
CA GLN A 91 -1.07 -34.56 -19.94
C GLN A 91 -1.12 -35.64 -21.02
N MET A 92 0.04 -36.23 -21.35
CA MET A 92 0.12 -37.33 -22.33
C MET A 92 -0.65 -38.57 -21.84
N GLU A 93 -0.45 -39.02 -20.60
CA GLU A 93 -1.13 -40.20 -20.06
C GLU A 93 -2.65 -39.98 -19.93
N LEU A 94 -3.08 -38.74 -19.64
CA LEU A 94 -4.49 -38.36 -19.63
C LEU A 94 -5.13 -38.54 -21.02
N GLN A 95 -4.42 -38.17 -22.09
CA GLN A 95 -4.87 -38.40 -23.47
C GLN A 95 -4.98 -39.90 -23.81
N HIS A 96 -4.18 -40.75 -23.15
CA HIS A 96 -4.26 -42.21 -23.28
C HIS A 96 -5.38 -42.83 -22.43
N GLY A 97 -6.17 -42.01 -21.72
CA GLY A 97 -7.33 -42.45 -20.95
C GLY A 97 -7.03 -42.85 -19.50
N HIS A 98 -5.83 -42.56 -19.00
CA HIS A 98 -5.51 -42.83 -17.60
C HIS A 98 -6.18 -41.83 -16.65
N PRO A 99 -6.71 -42.29 -15.50
CA PRO A 99 -7.41 -41.41 -14.56
C PRO A 99 -6.44 -40.44 -13.86
N ILE A 100 -6.77 -39.15 -13.90
CA ILE A 100 -5.92 -38.08 -13.35
C ILE A 100 -5.57 -38.26 -11.87
N GLN A 101 -6.49 -38.80 -11.07
CA GLN A 101 -6.25 -39.02 -9.64
C GLN A 101 -5.08 -39.99 -9.41
N ASP A 102 -5.00 -41.06 -10.19
CA ASP A 102 -3.95 -42.07 -10.05
C ASP A 102 -2.61 -41.51 -10.55
N LEU A 103 -2.64 -40.72 -11.63
CA LEU A 103 -1.45 -40.05 -12.16
C LEU A 103 -0.86 -39.07 -11.14
N VAL A 104 -1.70 -38.24 -10.52
CA VAL A 104 -1.27 -37.28 -9.48
C VAL A 104 -0.77 -38.01 -8.24
N LEU A 105 -1.44 -39.07 -7.77
CA LEU A 105 -0.97 -39.86 -6.63
C LEU A 105 0.38 -40.51 -6.91
N LYS A 106 0.57 -41.08 -8.10
CA LYS A 106 1.85 -41.66 -8.55
C LYS A 106 2.94 -40.61 -8.61
N ALA A 107 2.65 -39.43 -9.18
CA ALA A 107 3.58 -38.30 -9.21
C ALA A 107 3.99 -37.87 -7.80
N CYS A 108 3.02 -37.69 -6.89
CA CYS A 108 3.28 -37.31 -5.50
C CYS A 108 4.10 -38.37 -4.75
N ALA A 109 3.81 -39.67 -4.93
CA ALA A 109 4.57 -40.75 -4.31
C ALA A 109 6.03 -40.77 -4.79
N ASN A 110 6.24 -40.58 -6.09
CA ASN A 110 7.57 -40.50 -6.70
C ASN A 110 8.37 -39.31 -6.19
N LEU A 111 7.75 -38.12 -6.16
CA LEU A 111 8.38 -36.91 -5.64
C LEU A 111 8.69 -37.05 -4.14
N ALA A 112 7.76 -37.61 -3.36
CA ALA A 112 7.96 -37.88 -1.94
C ALA A 112 9.13 -38.84 -1.69
N PHE A 113 9.37 -39.82 -2.56
CA PHE A 113 10.54 -40.68 -2.47
C PHE A 113 11.85 -39.88 -2.60
N PHE A 114 11.96 -39.01 -3.60
CA PHE A 114 13.16 -38.19 -3.79
C PHE A 114 13.38 -37.18 -2.65
N VAL A 115 12.31 -36.59 -2.13
CA VAL A 115 12.39 -35.52 -1.11
C VAL A 115 12.54 -36.07 0.30
N TRP A 116 11.73 -37.07 0.68
CA TRP A 116 11.61 -37.49 2.09
C TRP A 116 12.33 -38.78 2.43
N ILE A 117 12.48 -39.70 1.47
CA ILE A 117 13.12 -40.99 1.69
C ILE A 117 14.61 -40.90 1.34
N GLN A 118 14.93 -40.36 0.17
CA GLN A 118 16.31 -40.23 -0.28
C GLN A 118 16.92 -38.85 0.01
N GLU A 119 16.11 -37.84 0.36
CA GLU A 119 16.55 -36.46 0.68
C GLU A 119 17.45 -35.83 -0.40
N LEU A 120 17.19 -36.16 -1.67
CA LEU A 120 18.00 -35.76 -2.82
C LEU A 120 17.60 -34.42 -3.40
N LEU A 121 16.34 -34.03 -3.27
CA LEU A 121 15.80 -32.80 -3.85
C LEU A 121 15.36 -31.82 -2.76
N PRO A 122 15.74 -30.54 -2.85
CA PRO A 122 15.23 -29.49 -1.97
C PRO A 122 13.72 -29.30 -2.18
N PHE A 123 12.95 -29.52 -1.11
CA PHE A 123 11.50 -29.50 -1.15
C PHE A 123 10.92 -28.12 -1.48
N ASP A 124 11.51 -27.07 -0.92
CA ASP A 124 11.14 -25.67 -1.15
C ASP A 124 11.26 -25.28 -2.63
N ILE A 125 12.37 -25.65 -3.28
CA ILE A 125 12.59 -25.40 -4.72
C ILE A 125 11.60 -26.20 -5.59
N LEU A 126 11.30 -27.45 -5.22
CA LEU A 126 10.30 -28.25 -5.93
C LEU A 126 8.91 -27.62 -5.87
N LEU A 127 8.51 -27.11 -4.70
CA LEU A 127 7.23 -26.41 -4.55
C LEU A 127 7.20 -25.12 -5.37
N LEU A 128 8.29 -24.33 -5.35
CA LEU A 128 8.40 -23.12 -6.17
C LEU A 128 8.28 -23.44 -7.67
N ALA A 129 8.99 -24.46 -8.15
CA ALA A 129 8.92 -24.90 -9.54
C ALA A 129 7.50 -25.32 -9.96
N LEU A 130 6.73 -25.94 -9.05
CA LEU A 130 5.33 -26.32 -9.31
C LEU A 130 4.40 -25.10 -9.32
N ILE A 131 4.54 -24.15 -8.40
CA ILE A 131 3.66 -22.97 -8.37
C ILE A 131 4.00 -21.93 -9.45
N ASP A 132 5.20 -21.96 -10.01
CA ASP A 132 5.60 -21.18 -11.20
C ASP A 132 5.02 -21.76 -12.52
N ARG A 133 4.28 -22.88 -12.42
CA ARG A 133 3.48 -23.50 -13.49
C ARG A 133 2.01 -23.52 -13.09
N ASP A 134 1.55 -22.41 -12.52
CA ASP A 134 0.17 -22.22 -12.08
C ASP A 134 -0.84 -22.19 -13.23
N ASP A 135 -0.37 -22.10 -14.48
CA ASP A 135 -1.15 -22.30 -15.69
C ASP A 135 -1.58 -23.77 -15.92
N ASP A 136 -0.90 -24.74 -15.29
CA ASP A 136 -1.29 -26.15 -15.30
C ASP A 136 -2.09 -26.52 -14.01
N PRO A 137 -3.39 -26.90 -14.12
CA PRO A 137 -4.22 -27.18 -12.96
C PRO A 137 -3.74 -28.39 -12.13
N HIS A 138 -2.88 -29.25 -12.68
CA HIS A 138 -2.33 -30.39 -11.99
C HIS A 138 -1.13 -30.02 -11.11
N ALA A 139 -0.40 -28.95 -11.43
CA ALA A 139 0.74 -28.50 -10.65
C ALA A 139 0.34 -28.10 -9.22
N LEU A 140 -0.68 -27.26 -9.08
CA LEU A 140 -1.22 -26.86 -7.76
C LEU A 140 -1.82 -28.05 -7.00
N ARG A 141 -2.46 -29.00 -7.70
CA ARG A 141 -2.97 -30.23 -7.06
C ARG A 141 -1.83 -31.07 -6.48
N ILE A 142 -0.70 -31.18 -7.18
CA ILE A 142 0.49 -31.86 -6.68
C ILE A 142 1.03 -31.13 -5.44
N VAL A 143 1.14 -29.79 -5.49
CA VAL A 143 1.59 -28.95 -4.36
C VAL A 143 0.76 -29.23 -3.10
N ILE A 144 -0.57 -29.20 -3.20
CA ILE A 144 -1.46 -29.46 -2.07
C ILE A 144 -1.21 -30.86 -1.48
N ASN A 145 -1.15 -31.89 -2.33
CA ASN A 145 -0.91 -33.26 -1.88
C ASN A 145 0.47 -33.43 -1.23
N LEU A 146 1.48 -32.70 -1.70
CA LEU A 146 2.83 -32.70 -1.12
C LEU A 146 2.88 -32.02 0.27
N LEU A 147 2.11 -30.96 0.48
CA LEU A 147 2.00 -30.29 1.78
C LEU A 147 1.21 -31.13 2.81
N GLU A 148 0.19 -31.86 2.37
CA GLU A 148 -0.61 -32.73 3.23
C GLU A 148 0.10 -34.04 3.62
N ARG A 149 1.33 -34.26 3.14
CA ARG A 149 2.13 -35.47 3.44
C ARG A 149 2.42 -35.63 4.92
N GLN A 150 2.27 -36.87 5.40
CA GLN A 150 2.53 -37.24 6.79
C GLN A 150 4.00 -37.10 7.18
N GLU A 151 4.92 -37.12 6.23
CA GLU A 151 6.36 -36.94 6.47
C GLU A 151 6.72 -35.49 6.83
N LEU A 152 5.94 -34.51 6.37
CA LEU A 152 6.22 -33.09 6.57
C LEU A 152 5.71 -32.59 7.93
N GLN A 153 4.52 -33.03 8.34
CA GLN A 153 3.85 -32.54 9.56
C GLN A 153 4.71 -32.71 10.84
N PRO A 154 5.38 -33.85 11.09
CA PRO A 154 6.27 -34.02 12.23
C PRO A 154 7.49 -33.08 12.18
N ARG A 155 8.04 -32.79 10.99
CA ARG A 155 9.20 -31.89 10.84
C ARG A 155 8.83 -30.45 11.19
N VAL A 156 7.68 -29.99 10.71
CA VAL A 156 7.14 -28.65 11.05
C VAL A 156 6.82 -28.56 12.53
N LYS A 157 6.17 -29.57 13.11
CA LYS A 157 5.90 -29.63 14.55
C LYS A 157 7.19 -29.60 15.38
N LEU A 158 8.20 -30.38 14.96
CA LEU A 158 9.51 -30.43 15.61
C LEU A 158 10.22 -29.08 15.54
N TYR A 159 10.14 -28.38 14.41
CA TYR A 159 10.65 -27.02 14.26
C TYR A 159 10.01 -26.08 15.28
N CYS A 160 8.67 -26.04 15.35
CA CYS A 160 7.95 -25.20 16.31
C CYS A 160 8.27 -25.55 17.78
N MET A 161 8.47 -26.84 18.10
CA MET A 161 8.81 -27.28 19.46
C MET A 161 10.25 -26.97 19.88
N ASN A 162 11.20 -27.08 18.95
CA ASN A 162 12.63 -26.93 19.25
C ASN A 162 13.12 -25.48 19.15
N ARG A 163 12.41 -24.63 18.39
CA ARG A 163 12.73 -23.21 18.29
C ARG A 163 12.14 -22.46 19.48
N ALA A 164 12.91 -21.52 20.02
CA ALA A 164 12.39 -20.51 20.95
C ALA A 164 11.26 -19.70 20.27
N PRO A 165 10.49 -18.88 21.01
CA PRO A 165 9.49 -18.01 20.40
C PRO A 165 10.05 -17.21 19.21
N PRO A 166 9.20 -16.78 18.25
CA PRO A 166 9.64 -16.01 17.07
C PRO A 166 10.57 -14.84 17.41
N GLU A 167 10.36 -14.22 18.57
CA GLU A 167 11.21 -13.21 19.20
C GLU A 167 12.49 -13.82 19.79
N HIS A 168 13.23 -14.56 18.98
CA HIS A 168 14.41 -15.34 19.37
C HIS A 168 15.51 -14.49 20.04
N TRP A 169 15.56 -13.18 19.76
CA TRP A 169 16.47 -12.23 20.42
C TRP A 169 16.14 -11.98 21.89
N LEU A 170 14.94 -12.31 22.36
CA LEU A 170 14.57 -12.27 23.78
C LEU A 170 15.01 -13.55 24.52
N HIS A 171 15.49 -14.56 23.80
CA HIS A 171 15.90 -15.83 24.36
C HIS A 171 17.40 -15.83 24.68
N SER A 172 17.76 -16.03 25.95
CA SER A 172 19.15 -16.11 26.43
C SER A 172 19.74 -17.53 26.40
N GLY A 173 18.95 -18.55 26.04
CA GLY A 173 19.38 -19.94 25.97
C GLY A 173 20.14 -20.27 24.68
N MET A 174 20.91 -21.36 24.71
CA MET A 174 21.56 -21.90 23.51
C MET A 174 20.53 -22.54 22.58
N PHE A 175 20.49 -22.10 21.33
CA PHE A 175 19.66 -22.76 20.31
C PHE A 175 20.19 -24.17 20.00
N LYS A 176 19.29 -25.16 20.06
CA LYS A 176 19.60 -26.53 19.64
C LYS A 176 19.81 -26.55 18.13
N ARG A 177 21.02 -26.91 17.69
CA ARG A 177 21.35 -27.04 16.27
C ARG A 177 20.71 -28.30 15.68
N VAL A 178 20.19 -28.16 14.48
CA VAL A 178 19.73 -29.29 13.68
C VAL A 178 20.93 -30.00 13.08
N GLU A 179 20.85 -31.31 12.98
CA GLU A 179 21.86 -32.15 12.34
C GLU A 179 22.03 -31.75 10.86
N LEU A 180 23.26 -31.69 10.34
CA LEU A 180 23.55 -31.13 9.00
C LEU A 180 22.70 -31.78 7.90
N GLN A 181 22.60 -33.11 7.91
CA GLN A 181 21.76 -33.86 6.97
C GLN A 181 20.28 -33.50 7.10
N LYS A 182 19.75 -33.36 8.32
CA LYS A 182 18.35 -32.99 8.53
C LYS A 182 18.05 -31.55 8.11
N ALA A 183 19.03 -30.66 8.17
CA ALA A 183 18.90 -29.27 7.75
C ALA A 183 18.99 -29.10 6.23
N LEU A 184 19.92 -29.81 5.58
CA LEU A 184 20.27 -29.58 4.17
C LEU A 184 19.84 -30.71 3.22
N GLY A 185 19.48 -31.89 3.73
CA GLY A 185 19.30 -33.10 2.94
C GLY A 185 20.61 -33.71 2.43
N ASN A 186 20.53 -34.90 1.85
CA ASN A 186 21.68 -35.70 1.40
C ASN A 186 22.47 -35.08 0.24
N HIS A 187 21.85 -34.19 -0.54
CA HIS A 187 22.47 -33.54 -1.68
C HIS A 187 23.45 -32.43 -1.27
N LEU A 188 23.25 -31.79 -0.12
CA LEU A 188 24.09 -30.68 0.36
C LEU A 188 24.90 -31.00 1.63
N SER A 189 24.51 -32.00 2.41
CA SER A 189 25.16 -32.32 3.69
C SER A 189 26.55 -32.95 3.60
N TRP A 190 27.05 -33.21 2.40
CA TRP A 190 28.31 -33.95 2.17
C TRP A 190 29.55 -33.05 2.16
N LYS A 191 29.39 -31.75 1.93
CA LYS A 191 30.49 -30.79 2.03
C LYS A 191 30.53 -30.30 3.48
N ASP A 192 31.51 -30.75 4.27
CA ASP A 192 31.80 -30.30 5.66
C ASP A 192 32.15 -28.79 5.78
N ARG A 193 31.85 -27.99 4.75
CA ARG A 193 32.27 -26.59 4.62
C ARG A 193 31.31 -25.58 5.21
N TYR A 194 30.08 -25.96 5.57
CA TYR A 194 29.04 -24.99 5.93
C TYR A 194 28.38 -25.33 7.28
N PRO A 195 28.71 -24.59 8.37
CA PRO A 195 28.01 -24.76 9.64
C PRO A 195 26.55 -24.30 9.54
N THR A 196 25.61 -25.19 9.84
CA THR A 196 24.18 -24.87 9.91
C THR A 196 23.81 -24.36 11.31
N PHE A 197 23.49 -23.06 11.40
CA PHE A 197 23.05 -22.44 12.67
C PHE A 197 21.52 -22.36 12.77
N PHE A 198 20.87 -21.86 11.72
CA PHE A 198 19.43 -21.63 11.69
C PHE A 198 18.72 -22.35 10.54
N ASP A 199 19.48 -22.92 9.61
CA ASP A 199 18.92 -23.62 8.46
C ASP A 199 18.17 -24.90 8.88
N ASP A 200 17.04 -25.13 8.24
CA ASP A 200 16.11 -26.23 8.49
C ASP A 200 15.19 -26.35 7.26
N VAL A 201 14.94 -27.57 6.79
CA VAL A 201 14.00 -27.83 5.67
C VAL A 201 12.64 -27.20 5.93
N ALA A 202 12.14 -27.26 7.17
CA ALA A 202 10.90 -26.60 7.55
C ALA A 202 11.04 -25.08 7.42
N ALA A 203 12.10 -24.47 7.97
CA ALA A 203 12.29 -23.01 7.92
C ALA A 203 12.27 -22.45 6.49
N ARG A 204 12.83 -23.19 5.51
CA ARG A 204 12.79 -22.80 4.10
C ARG A 204 11.38 -22.75 3.51
N LEU A 205 10.39 -23.39 4.14
CA LEU A 205 8.98 -23.32 3.74
C LEU A 205 8.26 -22.07 4.27
N LEU A 206 8.82 -21.36 5.25
CA LEU A 206 8.22 -20.13 5.77
C LEU A 206 7.89 -19.12 4.67
N PRO A 207 8.81 -18.76 3.75
CA PRO A 207 8.50 -17.86 2.65
C PRO A 207 7.69 -18.51 1.51
N VAL A 208 7.74 -19.84 1.36
CA VAL A 208 7.11 -20.55 0.23
C VAL A 208 5.60 -20.75 0.44
N ILE A 209 5.17 -21.07 1.67
CA ILE A 209 3.75 -21.29 2.00
C ILE A 209 2.88 -20.05 1.68
N PRO A 210 3.26 -18.82 2.07
CA PRO A 210 2.55 -17.61 1.64
C PRO A 210 2.35 -17.52 0.13
N LEU A 211 3.41 -17.76 -0.66
CA LEU A 211 3.34 -17.72 -2.13
C LEU A 211 2.38 -18.77 -2.69
N ILE A 212 2.40 -19.99 -2.14
CA ILE A 212 1.44 -21.03 -2.50
C ILE A 212 0.01 -20.56 -2.23
N VAL A 213 -0.24 -19.92 -1.09
CA VAL A 213 -1.57 -19.39 -0.75
C VAL A 213 -2.01 -18.32 -1.75
N TYR A 214 -1.14 -17.40 -2.16
CA TYR A 214 -1.44 -16.45 -3.25
C TYR A 214 -1.86 -17.19 -4.53
N ARG A 215 -1.04 -18.14 -4.98
CA ARG A 215 -1.28 -18.89 -6.22
C ARG A 215 -2.56 -19.71 -6.20
N LEU A 216 -2.91 -20.28 -5.03
CA LEU A 216 -4.19 -20.97 -4.85
C LEU A 216 -5.37 -20.00 -4.98
N ILE A 217 -5.28 -18.79 -4.41
CA ILE A 217 -6.36 -17.80 -4.51
C ILE A 217 -6.49 -17.27 -5.94
N GLU A 218 -5.38 -16.99 -6.63
CA GLU A 218 -5.36 -16.56 -8.05
C GLU A 218 -5.99 -17.59 -8.99
N ASN A 219 -5.98 -18.88 -8.60
CA ASN A 219 -6.56 -19.99 -9.35
C ASN A 219 -7.90 -20.48 -8.77
N ASP A 220 -8.62 -19.63 -8.05
CA ASP A 220 -9.94 -19.91 -7.46
C ASP A 220 -9.99 -21.13 -6.50
N ALA A 221 -8.84 -21.61 -6.01
CA ALA A 221 -8.71 -22.73 -5.08
C ALA A 221 -8.83 -22.29 -3.61
N ILE A 222 -9.91 -21.55 -3.30
CA ILE A 222 -10.14 -20.91 -2.00
C ILE A 222 -10.24 -21.93 -0.85
N GLU A 223 -10.90 -23.07 -1.06
CA GLU A 223 -11.05 -24.09 -0.01
C GLU A 223 -9.70 -24.71 0.37
N GLN A 224 -8.83 -24.90 -0.62
CA GLN A 224 -7.50 -25.43 -0.46
C GLN A 224 -6.61 -24.40 0.26
N ALA A 225 -6.72 -23.11 -0.10
CA ALA A 225 -6.04 -22.04 0.62
C ALA A 225 -6.45 -21.97 2.10
N ASP A 226 -7.76 -22.03 2.42
CA ASP A 226 -8.25 -22.09 3.82
C ASP A 226 -7.66 -23.28 4.58
N ARG A 227 -7.63 -24.45 3.93
CA ARG A 227 -7.10 -25.68 4.53
C ARG A 227 -5.59 -25.59 4.80
N ILE A 228 -4.79 -25.14 3.83
CA ILE A 228 -3.35 -24.95 4.00
C ILE A 228 -3.07 -23.96 5.12
N LEU A 229 -3.73 -22.80 5.13
CA LEU A 229 -3.58 -21.84 6.22
C LEU A 229 -4.03 -22.42 7.58
N ALA A 230 -5.07 -23.26 7.62
CA ALA A 230 -5.51 -23.90 8.85
C ALA A 230 -4.44 -24.84 9.43
N VAL A 231 -3.74 -25.58 8.57
CA VAL A 231 -2.67 -26.51 8.96
C VAL A 231 -1.41 -25.75 9.37
N TYR A 232 -1.03 -24.71 8.63
CA TYR A 232 0.27 -24.04 8.78
C TYR A 232 0.24 -22.72 9.55
N SER A 233 -0.91 -22.19 9.96
CA SER A 233 -1.00 -20.95 10.75
C SER A 233 -0.08 -20.92 11.98
N PRO A 234 0.01 -21.99 12.82
CA PRO A 234 0.96 -22.01 13.94
C PRO A 234 2.43 -21.92 13.51
N PHE A 235 2.75 -22.44 12.33
CA PHE A 235 4.09 -22.40 11.75
C PHE A 235 4.39 -21.02 11.16
N LEU A 236 3.42 -20.39 10.48
CA LEU A 236 3.55 -19.04 9.92
C LEU A 236 3.71 -17.95 10.99
N ALA A 237 3.43 -18.24 12.26
CA ALA A 237 3.75 -17.33 13.37
C ALA A 237 5.27 -17.00 13.47
N TYR A 238 6.12 -17.87 12.91
CA TYR A 238 7.58 -17.71 12.78
C TYR A 238 8.01 -16.99 11.49
N HIS A 239 7.08 -16.66 10.60
CA HIS A 239 7.40 -15.92 9.38
C HIS A 239 7.86 -14.50 9.76
N PRO A 240 9.04 -14.04 9.28
CA PRO A 240 9.61 -12.76 9.68
C PRO A 240 8.77 -11.57 9.22
N LEU A 241 7.97 -11.73 8.16
CA LEU A 241 7.11 -10.69 7.58
C LEU A 241 5.62 -11.06 7.67
N LYS A 242 5.17 -11.59 8.80
CA LYS A 242 3.79 -12.10 8.95
C LYS A 242 2.71 -11.01 8.93
N PHE A 243 2.99 -9.80 9.42
CA PHE A 243 2.06 -8.68 9.34
C PHE A 243 1.97 -8.16 7.92
N THR A 244 3.12 -7.97 7.28
CA THR A 244 3.22 -7.61 5.86
C THR A 244 2.47 -8.64 5.00
N PHE A 245 2.68 -9.94 5.22
CA PHE A 245 1.94 -10.99 4.53
C PHE A 245 0.42 -10.84 4.67
N VAL A 246 -0.09 -10.67 5.90
CA VAL A 246 -1.53 -10.55 6.17
C VAL A 246 -2.12 -9.26 5.60
N ARG A 247 -1.42 -8.13 5.72
CA ARG A 247 -1.84 -6.88 5.08
C ARG A 247 -1.91 -7.05 3.57
N ASP A 248 -0.82 -7.51 2.95
CA ASP A 248 -0.67 -7.52 1.49
C ASP A 248 -1.67 -8.48 0.84
N ILE A 249 -1.93 -9.64 1.45
CA ILE A 249 -2.90 -10.60 0.89
C ILE A 249 -4.34 -10.08 0.98
N LEU A 250 -4.69 -9.39 2.08
CA LEU A 250 -5.99 -8.75 2.23
C LEU A 250 -6.16 -7.57 1.28
N ALA A 251 -5.07 -6.82 1.03
CA ALA A 251 -5.06 -5.68 0.12
C ALA A 251 -5.14 -6.11 -1.34
N TYR A 252 -4.32 -7.08 -1.75
CA TYR A 252 -4.23 -7.55 -3.13
C TYR A 252 -5.52 -8.21 -3.61
N PHE A 253 -6.18 -9.00 -2.75
CA PHE A 253 -7.45 -9.65 -3.05
C PHE A 253 -8.66 -8.95 -2.42
N TYR A 254 -8.55 -7.65 -2.10
CA TYR A 254 -9.64 -6.91 -1.47
C TYR A 254 -10.94 -7.04 -2.29
N GLY A 255 -12.06 -7.29 -1.63
CA GLY A 255 -13.37 -7.50 -2.26
C GLY A 255 -13.59 -8.89 -2.89
N HIS A 256 -12.56 -9.72 -3.02
CA HIS A 256 -12.63 -11.04 -3.68
C HIS A 256 -12.49 -12.21 -2.69
N LEU A 257 -12.03 -11.95 -1.47
CA LEU A 257 -11.86 -12.99 -0.45
C LEU A 257 -13.17 -13.31 0.28
N PRO A 258 -13.54 -14.60 0.43
CA PRO A 258 -14.64 -14.98 1.32
C PRO A 258 -14.32 -14.66 2.78
N GLY A 259 -15.33 -14.21 3.55
CA GLY A 259 -15.14 -13.83 4.96
C GLY A 259 -14.52 -14.92 5.84
N LYS A 260 -14.85 -16.20 5.58
CA LYS A 260 -14.22 -17.34 6.26
C LYS A 260 -12.70 -17.38 6.05
N LEU A 261 -12.24 -17.11 4.81
CA LEU A 261 -10.82 -17.08 4.47
C LEU A 261 -10.13 -15.84 5.07
N ILE A 262 -10.79 -14.68 5.11
CA ILE A 262 -10.29 -13.49 5.82
C ILE A 262 -10.00 -13.81 7.29
N VAL A 263 -10.96 -14.40 8.00
CA VAL A 263 -10.77 -14.83 9.40
C VAL A 263 -9.64 -15.85 9.53
N ARG A 264 -9.45 -16.72 8.54
CA ARG A 264 -8.35 -17.68 8.52
C ARG A 264 -6.98 -17.00 8.37
N ILE A 265 -6.86 -16.04 7.45
CA ILE A 265 -5.65 -15.25 7.22
C ILE A 265 -5.28 -14.49 8.50
N LEU A 266 -6.27 -13.85 9.14
CA LEU A 266 -6.07 -13.12 10.40
C LEU A 266 -5.50 -13.98 11.52
N LYS A 267 -5.78 -15.29 11.57
CA LYS A 267 -5.23 -16.21 12.58
C LYS A 267 -3.73 -16.48 12.43
N VAL A 268 -3.12 -16.09 11.32
CA VAL A 268 -1.65 -16.06 11.21
C VAL A 268 -1.07 -15.04 12.19
N LEU A 269 -1.86 -14.00 12.50
CA LEU A 269 -1.60 -13.06 13.56
C LEU A 269 -2.18 -13.61 14.87
N ASP A 270 -1.41 -13.59 15.95
CA ASP A 270 -1.91 -13.95 17.28
C ASP A 270 -2.83 -12.82 17.77
N LEU A 271 -4.12 -12.90 17.40
CA LEU A 271 -5.12 -11.87 17.64
C LEU A 271 -5.20 -11.41 19.11
N THR A 272 -4.80 -12.26 20.05
CA THR A 272 -4.84 -11.95 21.48
C THR A 272 -3.71 -11.03 21.94
N LYS A 273 -2.63 -10.92 21.15
CA LYS A 273 -1.43 -10.14 21.49
C LYS A 273 -1.33 -8.83 20.70
N ILE A 274 -2.28 -8.57 19.81
CA ILE A 274 -2.23 -7.45 18.85
C ILE A 274 -3.25 -6.41 19.29
N PRO A 275 -2.93 -5.12 19.18
CA PRO A 275 -3.81 -4.03 19.62
C PRO A 275 -4.96 -3.80 18.63
N PHE A 276 -5.73 -4.84 18.33
CA PHE A 276 -6.99 -4.71 17.59
C PHE A 276 -8.03 -3.97 18.44
N SER A 277 -8.92 -3.23 17.79
CA SER A 277 -10.09 -2.62 18.43
C SER A 277 -10.92 -3.69 19.16
N GLU A 278 -11.36 -3.41 20.39
CA GLU A 278 -12.03 -4.41 21.24
C GLU A 278 -13.27 -5.06 20.59
N SER A 279 -14.03 -4.30 19.79
CA SER A 279 -15.21 -4.82 19.08
C SER A 279 -14.90 -5.47 17.74
N PHE A 280 -13.68 -5.38 17.23
CA PHE A 280 -13.30 -5.91 15.92
C PHE A 280 -13.63 -7.41 15.72
N PRO A 281 -13.32 -8.32 16.69
CA PRO A 281 -13.67 -9.74 16.55
C PRO A 281 -15.16 -10.00 16.35
N GLN A 282 -16.03 -9.15 16.90
CA GLN A 282 -17.48 -9.27 16.78
C GLN A 282 -17.95 -8.91 15.36
N HIS A 283 -17.30 -7.93 14.72
CA HIS A 283 -17.65 -7.49 13.38
C HIS A 283 -17.24 -8.50 12.30
N ILE A 284 -16.09 -9.15 12.44
CA ILE A 284 -15.58 -10.12 11.44
C ILE A 284 -16.23 -11.52 11.54
N THR A 285 -16.83 -11.86 12.67
CA THR A 285 -17.49 -13.17 12.89
C THR A 285 -19.00 -13.13 12.71
N SER A 286 -19.59 -11.96 12.49
CA SER A 286 -21.03 -11.79 12.32
C SER A 286 -21.53 -12.47 11.04
N SER A 287 -22.62 -13.24 11.16
CA SER A 287 -23.32 -13.84 10.01
C SER A 287 -24.11 -12.82 9.20
N ASN A 288 -24.47 -11.67 9.80
CA ASN A 288 -25.10 -10.54 9.15
C ASN A 288 -24.13 -9.35 9.17
N PRO A 289 -23.41 -9.10 8.08
CA PRO A 289 -22.43 -8.03 8.04
C PRO A 289 -23.13 -6.66 8.10
N VAL A 290 -22.85 -5.91 9.16
CA VAL A 290 -23.31 -4.53 9.34
C VAL A 290 -22.07 -3.66 9.47
N CYS A 291 -22.09 -2.49 8.83
CA CYS A 291 -21.00 -1.52 8.96
C CYS A 291 -20.82 -1.16 10.46
N PRO A 292 -19.58 -1.20 10.99
CA PRO A 292 -19.33 -0.73 12.34
C PRO A 292 -19.88 0.68 12.56
N PRO A 293 -20.28 1.02 13.80
CA PRO A 293 -20.78 2.35 14.12
C PRO A 293 -19.69 3.41 13.95
N MET A 294 -20.09 4.68 13.81
CA MET A 294 -19.15 5.80 13.66
C MET A 294 -18.13 5.90 14.80
N ASP A 295 -18.53 5.55 16.03
CA ASP A 295 -17.65 5.50 17.20
C ASP A 295 -16.48 4.52 17.04
N TYR A 296 -16.67 3.43 16.29
CA TYR A 296 -15.60 2.47 16.01
C TYR A 296 -14.49 3.14 15.17
N PHE A 297 -14.85 3.78 14.07
CA PHE A 297 -13.90 4.47 13.20
C PHE A 297 -13.27 5.70 13.88
N ALA A 298 -14.03 6.42 14.72
CA ALA A 298 -13.50 7.53 15.50
C ALA A 298 -12.45 7.08 16.53
N THR A 299 -12.69 5.94 17.18
CA THR A 299 -11.74 5.33 18.12
C THR A 299 -10.47 4.87 17.39
N LEU A 300 -10.61 4.27 16.20
CA LEU A 300 -9.48 3.88 15.36
C LEU A 300 -8.61 5.09 14.99
N LEU A 301 -9.23 6.18 14.52
CA LEU A 301 -8.53 7.43 14.19
C LEU A 301 -7.84 8.05 15.41
N LEU A 302 -8.50 8.06 16.57
CA LEU A 302 -7.89 8.54 17.81
C LEU A 302 -6.68 7.69 18.22
N GLY A 303 -6.75 6.37 18.03
CA GLY A 303 -5.63 5.46 18.23
C GLY A 303 -4.42 5.84 17.36
N LEU A 304 -4.64 6.23 16.11
CA LEU A 304 -3.59 6.72 15.22
C LEU A 304 -3.05 8.09 15.67
N VAL A 305 -3.92 9.02 16.07
CA VAL A 305 -3.47 10.34 16.60
C VAL A 305 -2.55 10.17 17.80
N ASN A 306 -2.87 9.26 18.71
CA ASN A 306 -2.11 9.09 19.95
C ASN A 306 -0.78 8.35 19.78
N ASN A 307 -0.66 7.48 18.76
CA ASN A 307 0.46 6.54 18.65
C ASN A 307 1.25 6.64 17.34
N VAL A 308 0.70 7.30 16.32
CA VAL A 308 1.26 7.36 14.96
C VAL A 308 1.56 8.78 14.51
N ILE A 309 0.65 9.72 14.77
CA ILE A 309 0.87 11.12 14.39
C ILE A 309 1.84 11.79 15.37
N PRO A 310 2.90 12.47 14.89
CA PRO A 310 3.80 13.20 15.77
C PRO A 310 3.05 14.26 16.60
N PRO A 311 3.31 14.36 17.92
CA PRO A 311 2.59 15.28 18.77
C PRO A 311 2.91 16.74 18.41
N LEU A 312 1.91 17.62 18.55
CA LEU A 312 2.11 19.05 18.41
C LEU A 312 2.88 19.55 19.65
N HIS A 313 4.14 19.98 19.48
CA HIS A 313 4.91 20.57 20.57
C HIS A 313 4.30 21.90 21.03
N ASN A 314 3.56 21.90 22.14
CA ASN A 314 3.18 23.12 22.84
C ASN A 314 4.33 23.55 23.77
N ASN A 315 5.18 24.47 23.31
CA ASN A 315 5.97 25.29 24.23
C ASN A 315 5.08 26.37 24.83
N SER A 316 4.17 25.97 25.73
CA SER A 316 3.44 26.90 26.60
C SER A 316 3.98 26.78 28.02
N LYS A 317 5.19 27.30 28.24
CA LYS A 317 5.59 27.84 29.54
C LYS A 317 5.87 29.33 29.36
N SER A 318 5.02 30.12 29.98
CA SER A 318 5.16 31.56 30.14
C SER A 318 6.52 31.93 30.76
N GLY A 319 7.24 32.83 30.07
CA GLY A 319 8.11 33.87 30.65
C GLY A 319 9.36 33.45 31.43
N ALA A 320 10.53 33.58 30.80
CA ALA A 320 11.64 34.35 31.35
C ALA A 320 12.63 34.71 30.23
N MET A 321 12.93 36.01 30.16
CA MET A 321 13.92 36.68 29.31
C MET A 321 15.33 36.12 29.53
N GLY A 322 16.15 36.01 28.48
CA GLY A 322 17.61 35.93 28.66
C GLY A 322 18.38 35.09 27.63
N GLU A 323 18.86 35.78 26.60
CA GLU A 323 20.15 35.61 25.92
C GLU A 323 20.38 34.51 24.86
N SER A 324 20.98 35.00 23.78
CA SER A 324 21.40 34.37 22.54
C SER A 324 22.83 33.86 22.65
N LEU A 325 23.12 32.70 22.04
CA LEU A 325 24.23 32.42 21.09
C LEU A 325 24.77 30.98 21.17
N CYS A 326 24.87 30.37 19.98
CA CYS A 326 25.77 29.31 19.48
C CYS A 326 26.51 28.36 20.46
N ASN A 327 26.35 27.04 20.30
CA ASN A 327 27.31 26.18 19.58
C ASN A 327 27.05 24.67 19.75
N SER A 328 27.36 23.95 18.67
CA SER A 328 27.65 22.52 18.64
C SER A 328 28.59 22.08 19.77
N MET A 329 28.18 21.11 20.59
CA MET A 329 29.03 20.10 21.24
C MET A 329 28.16 19.04 21.93
N ARG A 330 28.60 17.79 21.78
CA ARG A 330 28.06 16.54 22.33
C ARG A 330 28.14 16.56 23.87
N ALA A 331 27.05 16.23 24.58
CA ALA A 331 27.08 16.05 26.03
C ALA A 331 26.24 14.84 26.50
N PRO A 332 26.61 14.17 27.62
CA PRO A 332 26.30 12.77 27.92
C PRO A 332 25.06 12.55 28.81
N HIS A 333 24.61 11.30 28.87
CA HIS A 333 23.52 10.78 29.71
C HIS A 333 23.63 11.20 31.19
N ASN A 334 22.55 11.79 31.74
CA ASN A 334 21.71 11.18 32.79
C ASN A 334 20.73 12.18 33.44
N LYS A 335 19.58 11.62 33.86
CA LYS A 335 18.52 12.12 34.77
C LYS A 335 17.36 12.92 34.16
N THR A 336 16.27 12.18 33.92
CA THR A 336 14.88 12.63 33.78
C THR A 336 14.33 13.15 35.11
N PRO A 337 13.57 14.26 35.15
CA PRO A 337 12.60 14.51 36.19
C PRO A 337 11.26 13.83 35.83
N ALA A 338 10.74 13.05 36.77
CA ALA A 338 9.47 12.34 36.65
C ALA A 338 8.28 13.29 36.50
N THR A 339 7.36 12.97 35.59
CA THR A 339 5.97 13.43 35.66
C THR A 339 5.09 12.20 35.50
N SER A 340 4.23 11.99 36.48
CA SER A 340 3.35 10.84 36.65
C SER A 340 2.27 10.76 35.56
N GLN A 341 2.29 9.70 34.77
CA GLN A 341 1.10 9.18 34.08
C GLN A 341 0.93 7.71 34.46
N SER A 342 -0.21 7.40 35.07
CA SER A 342 -0.69 6.05 35.31
C SER A 342 -1.40 5.53 34.06
N GLY A 343 -0.82 4.54 33.39
CA GLY A 343 -1.43 3.84 32.26
C GLY A 343 -0.53 2.71 31.75
N LEU A 344 -0.91 1.48 32.10
CA LEU A 344 -0.48 0.15 31.64
C LEU A 344 0.90 -0.04 30.97
N ALA A 345 1.68 -0.92 31.61
CA ALA A 345 3.02 -1.35 31.26
C ALA A 345 3.13 -2.10 29.92
N ASN A 346 4.02 -1.63 29.04
CA ASN A 346 5.23 -2.35 28.59
C ASN A 346 5.75 -1.77 27.27
N ALA A 347 6.68 -0.82 27.36
CA ALA A 347 7.70 -0.62 26.33
C ALA A 347 8.91 0.04 26.99
N SER A 348 9.76 -0.77 27.64
CA SER A 348 11.15 -0.35 27.75
C SER A 348 11.70 -0.31 26.34
N GLU A 349 11.92 0.88 25.79
CA GLU A 349 12.76 1.10 24.61
C GLU A 349 14.21 0.78 24.96
N GLY A 350 14.50 -0.49 25.25
CA GLY A 350 15.86 -1.01 25.22
C GLY A 350 16.28 -1.11 23.76
N GLN A 351 17.49 -0.62 23.45
CA GLN A 351 18.13 -0.66 22.12
C GLN A 351 17.79 -1.95 21.36
N LYS A 352 16.86 -1.89 20.41
CA LYS A 352 16.52 -3.02 19.55
C LYS A 352 17.60 -3.14 18.46
N ALA A 353 18.51 -4.10 18.61
CA ALA A 353 19.68 -4.26 17.72
C ALA A 353 19.36 -4.73 16.28
N PHE A 354 18.09 -5.06 15.96
CA PHE A 354 17.69 -5.69 14.71
C PHE A 354 16.67 -4.83 13.94
N TYR A 355 17.11 -3.71 13.35
CA TYR A 355 16.22 -2.80 12.61
C TYR A 355 15.85 -3.28 11.20
N GLN A 356 16.59 -4.23 10.59
CA GLN A 356 16.41 -4.57 9.17
C GLN A 356 15.30 -5.60 8.86
N ILE A 357 14.81 -6.37 9.86
CA ILE A 357 13.89 -7.51 9.63
C ILE A 357 12.74 -7.55 10.67
N GLN A 358 12.44 -6.45 11.36
CA GLN A 358 11.30 -6.43 12.28
C GLN A 358 10.02 -6.05 11.54
N ASP A 359 8.99 -6.89 11.66
CA ASP A 359 7.65 -6.70 11.11
C ASP A 359 6.61 -6.85 12.22
N PRO A 360 6.03 -5.75 12.74
CA PRO A 360 6.36 -4.35 12.46
C PRO A 360 7.61 -3.89 13.22
N GLY A 361 8.37 -2.94 12.64
CA GLY A 361 9.64 -2.46 13.18
C GLY A 361 9.51 -1.56 14.41
N THR A 362 8.38 -0.87 14.55
CA THR A 362 8.10 0.06 15.65
C THR A 362 6.68 -0.14 16.16
N TYR A 363 6.40 0.34 17.38
CA TYR A 363 5.03 0.33 17.91
C TYR A 363 4.09 1.19 17.05
N THR A 364 4.57 2.35 16.60
CA THR A 364 3.84 3.20 15.64
C THR A 364 3.47 2.46 14.36
N GLN A 365 4.42 1.72 13.76
CA GLN A 365 4.12 0.90 12.58
C GLN A 365 3.10 -0.19 12.92
N LEU A 366 3.23 -0.88 14.06
CA LEU A 366 2.27 -1.89 14.50
C LEU A 366 0.84 -1.35 14.59
N VAL A 367 0.65 -0.18 15.18
CA VAL A 367 -0.68 0.44 15.31
C VAL A 367 -1.26 0.79 13.93
N LEU A 368 -0.44 1.35 13.03
CA LEU A 368 -0.89 1.68 11.66
C LEU A 368 -1.26 0.42 10.85
N GLU A 369 -0.39 -0.59 10.83
CA GLU A 369 -0.61 -1.86 10.12
C GLU A 369 -1.86 -2.57 10.65
N THR A 370 -2.06 -2.58 11.97
CA THR A 370 -3.25 -3.18 12.60
C THR A 370 -4.52 -2.46 12.15
N ALA A 371 -4.52 -1.11 12.12
CA ALA A 371 -5.67 -0.34 11.65
C ALA A 371 -6.00 -0.61 10.17
N VAL A 372 -4.99 -0.75 9.32
CA VAL A 372 -5.16 -1.12 7.91
C VAL A 372 -5.76 -2.52 7.78
N ILE A 373 -5.19 -3.50 8.50
CA ILE A 373 -5.67 -4.88 8.51
C ILE A 373 -7.13 -4.96 9.00
N GLU A 374 -7.51 -4.18 10.01
CA GLU A 374 -8.90 -4.09 10.47
C GLU A 374 -9.82 -3.67 9.32
N LEU A 375 -9.53 -2.53 8.68
CA LEU A 375 -10.39 -2.00 7.61
C LEU A 375 -10.50 -2.96 6.42
N LEU A 376 -9.40 -3.60 6.03
CA LEU A 376 -9.39 -4.57 4.94
C LEU A 376 -10.17 -5.86 5.26
N SER A 377 -10.31 -6.18 6.55
CA SER A 377 -10.97 -7.41 7.01
C SER A 377 -12.46 -7.24 7.29
N LEU A 378 -12.96 -6.01 7.38
CA LEU A 378 -14.37 -5.77 7.65
C LEU A 378 -15.23 -6.29 6.49
N PRO A 379 -16.36 -6.98 6.78
CA PRO A 379 -17.22 -7.55 5.75
C PRO A 379 -18.17 -6.49 5.14
N VAL A 380 -17.65 -5.30 4.83
CA VAL A 380 -18.40 -4.18 4.24
C VAL A 380 -17.65 -3.55 3.09
N SER A 381 -18.36 -2.81 2.25
CA SER A 381 -17.75 -2.17 1.08
C SER A 381 -16.82 -1.02 1.47
N ALA A 382 -15.80 -0.77 0.65
CA ALA A 382 -14.93 0.40 0.76
C ALA A 382 -15.74 1.70 0.78
N SER A 383 -16.85 1.78 0.03
CA SER A 383 -17.73 2.95 0.00
C SER A 383 -18.30 3.29 1.38
N GLN A 384 -18.76 2.27 2.11
CA GLN A 384 -19.31 2.45 3.46
C GLN A 384 -18.22 2.87 4.46
N ILE A 385 -17.05 2.24 4.42
CA ILE A 385 -15.92 2.58 5.29
C ILE A 385 -15.47 4.02 5.04
N VAL A 386 -15.25 4.38 3.78
CA VAL A 386 -14.83 5.73 3.38
C VAL A 386 -15.89 6.75 3.75
N SER A 387 -17.18 6.47 3.49
CA SER A 387 -18.26 7.36 3.91
C SER A 387 -18.22 7.60 5.42
N SER A 388 -18.09 6.55 6.25
CA SER A 388 -17.99 6.70 7.70
C SER A 388 -16.79 7.55 8.13
N LEU A 389 -15.60 7.30 7.58
CA LEU A 389 -14.40 8.08 7.87
C LEU A 389 -14.54 9.55 7.46
N VAL A 390 -15.10 9.81 6.28
CA VAL A 390 -15.30 11.16 5.74
C VAL A 390 -16.38 11.90 6.55
N GLN A 391 -17.45 11.24 6.96
CA GLN A 391 -18.49 11.85 7.80
C GLN A 391 -17.96 12.25 9.18
N ILE A 392 -16.98 11.53 9.75
CA ILE A 392 -16.27 11.97 10.96
C ILE A 392 -15.55 13.29 10.68
N VAL A 393 -14.75 13.33 9.61
CA VAL A 393 -13.96 14.51 9.23
C VAL A 393 -14.83 15.75 8.97
N VAL A 394 -15.94 15.59 8.26
CA VAL A 394 -16.84 16.72 7.95
C VAL A 394 -17.46 17.32 9.21
N ASN A 395 -17.87 16.49 10.16
CA ASN A 395 -18.61 16.92 11.35
C ASN A 395 -17.73 17.17 12.57
N ILE A 396 -16.42 16.96 12.46
CA ILE A 396 -15.50 16.84 13.61
C ILE A 396 -15.53 18.06 14.53
N GLN A 397 -15.48 19.26 13.96
CA GLN A 397 -15.34 20.49 14.73
C GLN A 397 -16.66 20.92 15.41
N PRO A 398 -17.83 20.91 14.71
CA PRO A 398 -19.12 21.09 15.36
C PRO A 398 -19.37 20.09 16.50
N THR A 399 -19.05 18.81 16.32
CA THR A 399 -19.31 17.77 17.34
C THR A 399 -18.38 17.88 18.54
N LEU A 400 -17.12 18.30 18.35
CA LEU A 400 -16.19 18.53 19.45
C LEU A 400 -16.56 19.78 20.28
N ILE A 401 -16.97 20.89 19.63
CA ILE A 401 -17.36 22.13 20.33
C ILE A 401 -18.67 21.97 21.12
N GLN A 402 -19.65 21.24 20.58
CA GLN A 402 -20.89 20.94 21.33
C GLN A 402 -20.60 20.13 22.60
N SER A 403 -19.59 19.26 22.57
CA SER A 403 -19.22 18.42 23.72
C SER A 403 -18.54 19.19 24.85
N SER A 404 -17.79 20.26 24.55
CA SER A 404 -17.13 21.09 25.56
C SER A 404 -18.11 22.01 26.31
N ASN A 405 -19.14 22.52 25.60
CA ASN A 405 -20.11 23.44 26.19
C ASN A 405 -21.15 22.75 27.11
N GLY A 406 -21.24 21.42 27.08
CA GLY A 406 -22.11 20.64 27.98
C GLY A 406 -21.61 20.54 29.43
N LEU A 407 -20.34 20.89 29.71
CA LEU A 407 -19.75 20.74 31.06
C LEU A 407 -19.83 22.00 31.94
N HIS A 408 -20.19 23.17 31.42
CA HIS A 408 -20.28 24.41 32.19
C HIS A 408 -21.53 25.23 31.83
N GLY A 409 -22.69 24.79 32.32
CA GLY A 409 -23.90 25.61 32.35
C GLY A 409 -23.99 26.42 33.64
N ALA A 410 -23.51 27.67 33.63
CA ALA A 410 -23.99 28.70 34.55
C ALA A 410 -24.92 29.64 33.77
N PRO A 411 -26.15 29.94 34.26
CA PRO A 411 -27.04 30.85 33.56
C PRO A 411 -26.58 32.28 33.84
N ASN A 412 -26.54 33.11 32.79
CA ASN A 412 -26.22 34.55 32.78
C ASN A 412 -24.75 34.89 32.54
N GLY A 413 -24.33 34.78 31.28
CA GLY A 413 -23.19 35.50 30.73
C GLY A 413 -23.57 36.09 29.37
N VAL A 414 -23.75 37.41 29.29
CA VAL A 414 -23.98 38.14 28.04
C VAL A 414 -22.68 38.12 27.24
N GLY A 415 -22.51 37.13 26.37
CA GLY A 415 -21.38 37.01 25.45
C GLY A 415 -21.70 37.68 24.12
N GLN A 416 -20.82 38.60 23.69
CA GLN A 416 -20.88 39.30 22.41
C GLN A 416 -20.96 38.30 21.24
N ALA A 417 -22.08 38.29 20.54
CA ALA A 417 -22.26 37.55 19.29
C ALA A 417 -21.53 38.28 18.16
N SER A 418 -20.50 37.64 17.61
CA SER A 418 -19.98 37.96 16.28
C SER A 418 -21.01 37.52 15.24
N VAL A 419 -21.53 38.48 14.49
CA VAL A 419 -22.51 38.27 13.40
C VAL A 419 -21.74 37.90 12.13
N LEU A 420 -21.26 36.66 12.00
CA LEU A 420 -20.63 36.14 10.77
C LEU A 420 -20.89 34.61 10.62
N PRO A 421 -20.91 34.06 9.39
CA PRO A 421 -21.61 32.81 9.10
C PRO A 421 -20.80 31.60 9.59
N THR A 422 -21.19 31.09 10.76
CA THR A 422 -20.90 29.72 11.14
C THR A 422 -22.07 28.85 10.66
N SER A 423 -21.78 27.73 9.99
CA SER A 423 -22.76 26.63 9.99
C SER A 423 -22.53 25.86 11.29
N PRO A 424 -23.56 25.66 12.12
CA PRO A 424 -24.38 24.46 11.87
C PRO A 424 -25.88 24.64 12.14
N SER A 425 -26.67 23.85 11.42
CA SER A 425 -28.10 23.53 11.68
C SER A 425 -29.10 24.64 11.37
N GLY A 426 -30.21 24.27 10.74
CA GLY A 426 -31.30 25.18 10.37
C GLY A 426 -31.72 26.07 11.55
N GLY A 427 -31.73 27.37 11.31
CA GLY A 427 -32.06 28.37 12.32
C GLY A 427 -31.98 29.77 11.75
N SER A 428 -32.79 30.07 10.73
CA SER A 428 -33.16 31.46 10.47
C SER A 428 -34.09 31.89 11.60
N THR A 429 -33.71 32.90 12.37
CA THR A 429 -34.65 33.70 13.16
C THR A 429 -35.60 34.36 12.19
N ASP A 430 -36.74 33.73 11.93
CA ASP A 430 -38.03 34.34 11.55
C ASP A 430 -38.92 33.29 10.88
N SER A 431 -39.63 32.51 11.70
CA SER A 431 -41.01 32.08 11.43
C SER A 431 -41.42 31.01 12.44
N LEU A 432 -42.26 31.41 13.40
CA LEU A 432 -43.10 30.50 14.15
C LEU A 432 -43.94 29.66 13.16
N SER A 433 -44.05 28.36 13.42
CA SER A 433 -44.92 27.35 12.77
C SER A 433 -44.48 26.78 11.41
N ALA A 434 -43.89 25.58 11.44
CA ALA A 434 -44.26 24.41 10.62
C ALA A 434 -43.23 23.28 10.82
N GLY A 435 -43.66 22.18 11.43
CA GLY A 435 -42.80 21.02 11.67
C GLY A 435 -42.44 20.27 10.40
N ARG A 436 -41.14 20.04 10.19
CA ARG A 436 -40.60 18.89 9.44
C ARG A 436 -39.33 18.39 10.14
N SER A 437 -39.33 17.10 10.45
CA SER A 437 -38.33 16.32 11.17
C SER A 437 -36.98 16.28 10.46
N THR A 438 -35.91 16.66 11.16
CA THR A 438 -34.51 16.37 10.81
C THR A 438 -34.15 14.93 11.18
N PRO A 439 -33.35 14.20 10.39
CA PRO A 439 -32.79 12.93 10.82
C PRO A 439 -31.64 13.21 11.82
N SER A 440 -31.75 12.61 13.00
CA SER A 440 -30.79 12.70 14.10
C SER A 440 -29.47 12.00 13.74
N ALA A 441 -28.45 12.76 13.35
CA ALA A 441 -27.07 12.30 13.25
C ALA A 441 -26.32 12.66 14.55
N SER A 442 -26.46 11.85 15.59
CA SER A 442 -25.60 11.94 16.77
C SER A 442 -25.42 10.56 17.40
N GLY A 443 -24.50 9.79 16.82
CA GLY A 443 -24.06 8.49 17.35
C GLY A 443 -22.59 8.49 17.74
N ILE A 444 -21.97 9.65 17.98
CA ILE A 444 -20.56 9.76 18.39
C ILE A 444 -20.48 10.28 19.84
N ASN A 445 -19.86 9.53 20.74
CA ASN A 445 -19.68 9.93 22.14
C ASN A 445 -18.43 10.80 22.32
N THR A 446 -18.49 12.07 21.89
CA THR A 446 -17.33 12.97 21.74
C THR A 446 -16.69 13.47 23.03
N SER A 447 -17.41 13.49 24.16
CA SER A 447 -16.87 13.88 25.47
C SER A 447 -15.76 12.93 25.96
N ASN A 448 -15.84 11.65 25.59
CA ASN A 448 -14.82 10.64 25.86
C ASN A 448 -13.60 10.77 24.93
N ILE A 449 -13.76 11.31 23.72
CA ILE A 449 -12.68 11.43 22.73
C ILE A 449 -11.72 12.56 23.10
N VAL A 450 -12.24 13.74 23.48
CA VAL A 450 -11.41 14.90 23.87
C VAL A 450 -10.62 14.59 25.15
N SER A 451 -11.29 14.05 26.17
CA SER A 451 -10.68 13.74 27.48
C SER A 451 -9.57 12.69 27.39
N ARG A 452 -9.64 11.75 26.44
CA ARG A 452 -8.61 10.72 26.19
C ARG A 452 -7.42 11.21 25.37
N SER A 453 -7.56 12.33 24.66
CA SER A 453 -6.54 12.83 23.72
C SER A 453 -5.52 13.79 24.35
N GLY A 454 -5.93 14.55 25.38
CA GLY A 454 -5.11 15.63 25.96
C GLY A 454 -4.95 16.88 25.09
N TYR A 455 -5.57 16.94 23.90
CA TYR A 455 -5.53 18.08 22.99
C TYR A 455 -6.76 18.99 23.13
N THR A 456 -6.63 20.24 22.67
CA THR A 456 -7.82 21.10 22.48
C THR A 456 -8.69 20.57 21.35
N CYS A 457 -9.99 20.90 21.35
CA CYS A 457 -10.91 20.48 20.30
C CYS A 457 -10.42 20.89 18.89
N GLN A 458 -9.80 22.07 18.77
CA GLN A 458 -9.26 22.60 17.52
C GLN A 458 -8.02 21.84 17.04
N GLN A 459 -7.09 21.53 17.94
CA GLN A 459 -5.89 20.75 17.62
C GLN A 459 -6.27 19.32 17.22
N LEU A 460 -7.19 18.71 17.96
CA LEU A 460 -7.64 17.34 17.73
C LEU A 460 -8.34 17.19 16.38
N SER A 461 -9.14 18.18 15.96
CA SER A 461 -9.75 18.24 14.62
C SER A 461 -8.70 18.05 13.51
N CYS A 462 -7.62 18.84 13.52
CA CYS A 462 -6.58 18.78 12.50
C CYS A 462 -5.83 17.44 12.53
N LEU A 463 -5.51 16.93 13.73
CA LEU A 463 -4.81 15.66 13.90
C LEU A 463 -5.64 14.47 13.41
N LEU A 464 -6.96 14.48 13.63
CA LEU A 464 -7.85 13.44 13.15
C LEU A 464 -8.00 13.47 11.63
N ILE A 465 -8.03 14.66 11.01
CA ILE A 465 -7.95 14.80 9.54
C ILE A 465 -6.65 14.20 9.02
N GLN A 466 -5.53 14.50 9.67
CA GLN A 466 -4.22 13.99 9.29
C GLN A 466 -4.15 12.46 9.40
N ALA A 467 -4.61 11.90 10.52
CA ALA A 467 -4.70 10.46 10.74
C ALA A 467 -5.58 9.77 9.69
N CYS A 468 -6.72 10.37 9.35
CA CYS A 468 -7.63 9.85 8.33
C CYS A 468 -6.97 9.84 6.95
N GLY A 469 -6.30 10.92 6.56
CA GLY A 469 -5.57 11.00 5.29
C GLY A 469 -4.43 9.98 5.21
N LEU A 470 -3.66 9.82 6.29
CA LEU A 470 -2.60 8.81 6.38
C LEU A 470 -3.17 7.39 6.25
N LEU A 471 -4.22 7.06 7.00
CA LEU A 471 -4.86 5.75 6.98
C LEU A 471 -5.41 5.40 5.59
N LEU A 472 -6.12 6.32 4.96
CA LEU A 472 -6.67 6.14 3.62
C LEU A 472 -5.55 5.91 2.59
N ALA A 473 -4.39 6.56 2.74
CA ALA A 473 -3.25 6.38 1.85
C ALA A 473 -2.55 5.02 1.97
N GLN A 474 -2.82 4.25 3.04
CA GLN A 474 -2.32 2.89 3.20
C GLN A 474 -3.24 1.82 2.59
N LEU A 475 -4.43 2.21 2.11
CA LEU A 475 -5.43 1.27 1.59
C LEU A 475 -5.34 1.11 0.06
N PRO A 476 -5.91 0.03 -0.51
CA PRO A 476 -5.94 -0.19 -1.95
C PRO A 476 -6.66 0.92 -2.75
N PRO A 477 -6.40 1.04 -4.07
CA PRO A 477 -7.02 2.04 -4.94
C PRO A 477 -8.55 2.09 -4.91
N ASP A 478 -9.23 0.99 -4.61
CA ASP A 478 -10.68 0.93 -4.39
C ASP A 478 -11.16 1.96 -3.37
N PHE A 479 -10.44 2.13 -2.26
CA PHE A 479 -10.75 3.12 -1.23
C PHE A 479 -10.48 4.55 -1.72
N HIS A 480 -9.45 4.75 -2.53
CA HIS A 480 -9.12 6.06 -3.10
C HIS A 480 -10.22 6.55 -4.05
N LEU A 481 -10.72 5.66 -4.91
CA LEU A 481 -11.83 5.98 -5.81
C LEU A 481 -13.08 6.38 -5.02
N GLN A 482 -13.41 5.64 -3.96
CA GLN A 482 -14.53 5.98 -3.08
C GLN A 482 -14.31 7.31 -2.36
N LEU A 483 -13.07 7.62 -1.96
CA LEU A 483 -12.73 8.92 -1.37
C LEU A 483 -12.99 10.05 -2.36
N TYR A 484 -12.59 9.90 -3.62
CA TYR A 484 -12.82 10.93 -4.63
C TYR A 484 -14.30 11.14 -4.92
N ILE A 485 -15.07 10.06 -5.00
CA ILE A 485 -16.52 10.11 -5.20
C ILE A 485 -17.16 10.85 -4.01
N GLU A 486 -16.90 10.43 -2.78
CA GLU A 486 -17.52 10.99 -1.59
C GLU A 486 -17.10 12.45 -1.34
N ALA A 487 -15.81 12.77 -1.52
CA ALA A 487 -15.31 14.14 -1.43
C ALA A 487 -15.99 15.05 -2.47
N SER A 488 -16.12 14.58 -3.72
CA SER A 488 -16.79 15.36 -4.78
C SER A 488 -18.27 15.57 -4.50
N ARG A 489 -18.95 14.56 -3.93
CA ARG A 489 -20.36 14.64 -3.52
C ARG A 489 -20.55 15.73 -2.47
N ILE A 490 -19.74 15.72 -1.42
CA ILE A 490 -19.82 16.72 -0.33
C ILE A 490 -19.54 18.13 -0.84
N ILE A 491 -18.55 18.30 -1.72
CA ILE A 491 -18.28 19.59 -2.35
C ILE A 491 -19.49 20.05 -3.15
N LYS A 492 -20.05 19.20 -4.03
CA LYS A 492 -21.18 19.56 -4.90
C LYS A 492 -22.49 19.82 -4.15
N GLU A 493 -22.76 19.05 -3.09
CA GLU A 493 -23.99 19.17 -2.29
C GLU A 493 -23.93 20.32 -1.27
N SER A 494 -22.79 20.99 -1.13
CA SER A 494 -22.66 22.13 -0.23
C SER A 494 -23.65 23.23 -0.60
N TRP A 495 -24.44 23.65 0.40
CA TRP A 495 -25.62 24.49 0.22
C TRP A 495 -25.35 25.83 -0.48
N TRP A 496 -24.18 26.44 -0.27
CA TRP A 496 -23.82 27.71 -0.90
C TRP A 496 -23.34 27.59 -2.35
N LEU A 497 -23.05 26.37 -2.83
CA LEU A 497 -22.82 26.09 -4.26
C LEU A 497 -24.12 25.76 -5.01
N THR A 498 -25.19 25.43 -4.29
CA THR A 498 -26.48 24.98 -4.85
C THR A 498 -27.60 26.03 -4.73
N ASP A 499 -27.48 26.99 -3.81
CA ASP A 499 -28.43 28.09 -3.62
C ASP A 499 -28.13 29.28 -4.55
N GLY A 500 -28.81 29.32 -5.71
CA GLY A 500 -28.67 30.38 -6.71
C GLY A 500 -29.20 31.77 -6.30
N LYS A 501 -29.63 31.96 -5.05
CA LYS A 501 -30.16 33.23 -4.54
C LYS A 501 -29.12 34.09 -3.80
N ARG A 502 -27.89 33.62 -3.64
CA ARG A 502 -26.85 34.29 -2.85
C ARG A 502 -26.15 35.40 -3.60
N SER A 503 -25.72 36.41 -2.85
CA SER A 503 -24.88 37.47 -3.40
C SER A 503 -23.46 36.95 -3.67
N LEU A 504 -22.80 37.52 -4.67
CA LEU A 504 -21.42 37.19 -5.04
C LEU A 504 -20.46 37.32 -3.84
N GLY A 505 -20.64 38.35 -3.00
CA GLY A 505 -19.80 38.58 -1.82
C GLY A 505 -19.95 37.54 -0.70
N GLU A 506 -21.15 36.96 -0.52
CA GLU A 506 -21.36 35.85 0.42
C GLU A 506 -20.64 34.57 -0.07
N LEU A 507 -20.70 34.31 -1.38
CA LEU A 507 -20.04 33.17 -2.02
C LEU A 507 -18.51 33.30 -1.91
N ASP A 508 -17.96 34.46 -2.21
CA ASP A 508 -16.52 34.72 -2.12
C ASP A 508 -16.00 34.62 -0.69
N SER A 509 -16.77 35.11 0.29
CA SER A 509 -16.43 34.95 1.71
C SER A 509 -16.43 33.48 2.13
N ALA A 510 -17.45 32.71 1.74
CA ALA A 510 -17.54 31.28 2.05
C ALA A 510 -16.38 30.47 1.41
N VAL A 511 -16.01 30.80 0.17
CA VAL A 511 -14.84 30.23 -0.50
C VAL A 511 -13.56 30.63 0.24
N GLY A 512 -13.41 31.90 0.61
CA GLY A 512 -12.25 32.40 1.38
C GLY A 512 -12.02 31.59 2.66
N TYR A 513 -13.08 31.33 3.44
CA TYR A 513 -13.00 30.49 4.64
C TYR A 513 -12.72 29.02 4.32
N ALA A 514 -13.34 28.45 3.28
CA ALA A 514 -13.09 27.07 2.86
C ALA A 514 -11.66 26.83 2.37
N LEU A 515 -10.96 27.89 1.95
CA LEU A 515 -9.58 27.83 1.50
C LEU A 515 -8.56 28.15 2.59
N LEU A 516 -8.99 28.56 3.79
CA LEU A 516 -8.09 28.83 4.91
C LEU A 516 -7.27 27.61 5.31
N ASP A 517 -6.14 27.87 5.94
CA ASP A 517 -5.38 26.82 6.61
C ASP A 517 -6.28 26.13 7.65
N PRO A 518 -6.36 24.78 7.66
CA PRO A 518 -7.24 24.06 8.56
C PRO A 518 -6.95 24.32 10.04
N THR A 519 -5.70 24.59 10.41
CA THR A 519 -5.33 24.92 11.80
C THR A 519 -5.85 26.28 12.21
N TRP A 520 -5.83 27.26 11.31
CA TRP A 520 -6.38 28.59 11.53
C TRP A 520 -7.91 28.56 11.54
N ALA A 521 -8.51 27.85 10.57
CA ALA A 521 -9.95 27.67 10.50
C ALA A 521 -10.50 26.93 11.73
N ALA A 522 -9.72 26.00 12.28
CA ALA A 522 -10.04 25.34 13.55
C ALA A 522 -9.98 26.33 14.73
N GLN A 523 -8.90 27.11 14.85
CA GLN A 523 -8.71 28.10 15.92
C GLN A 523 -9.80 29.16 15.94
N ASP A 524 -10.15 29.73 14.79
CA ASP A 524 -11.12 30.81 14.66
C ASP A 524 -12.57 30.33 14.55
N ASN A 525 -12.80 29.02 14.64
CA ASN A 525 -14.10 28.39 14.47
C ASN A 525 -14.80 28.71 13.14
N THR A 526 -14.01 28.83 12.07
CA THR A 526 -14.45 29.14 10.70
C THR A 526 -14.36 27.93 9.75
N SER A 527 -14.03 26.75 10.28
CA SER A 527 -13.97 25.50 9.51
C SER A 527 -15.29 25.19 8.82
N THR A 528 -15.18 24.75 7.57
CA THR A 528 -16.30 24.33 6.73
C THR A 528 -16.12 22.88 6.30
N ALA A 529 -17.22 22.22 5.93
CA ALA A 529 -17.17 20.87 5.37
C ALA A 529 -16.19 20.78 4.17
N ILE A 530 -16.22 21.77 3.27
CA ILE A 530 -15.32 21.84 2.12
C ILE A 530 -13.86 22.01 2.57
N GLY A 531 -13.59 22.90 3.52
CA GLY A 531 -12.23 23.08 4.06
C GLY A 531 -11.67 21.79 4.67
N ASN A 532 -12.48 21.06 5.44
CA ASN A 532 -12.08 19.78 6.03
C ASN A 532 -11.84 18.70 4.97
N ILE A 533 -12.66 18.64 3.91
CA ILE A 533 -12.45 17.72 2.79
C ILE A 533 -11.18 18.05 2.00
N VAL A 534 -10.93 19.32 1.73
CA VAL A 534 -9.69 19.75 1.04
C VAL A 534 -8.47 19.40 1.90
N ALA A 535 -8.53 19.64 3.20
CA ALA A 535 -7.49 19.26 4.15
C ALA A 535 -7.24 17.74 4.18
N LEU A 536 -8.32 16.96 4.17
CA LEU A 536 -8.26 15.50 4.08
C LEU A 536 -7.58 15.05 2.79
N LEU A 537 -7.97 15.61 1.65
CA LEU A 537 -7.35 15.30 0.35
C LEU A 537 -5.86 15.68 0.36
N HIS A 538 -5.48 16.81 0.94
CA HIS A 538 -4.07 17.20 1.06
C HIS A 538 -3.27 16.25 1.94
N SER A 539 -3.81 15.87 3.10
CA SER A 539 -3.17 14.88 3.99
C SER A 539 -3.11 13.50 3.34
N PHE A 540 -4.11 13.12 2.56
CA PHE A 540 -4.11 11.87 1.82
C PHE A 540 -3.03 11.90 0.73
N PHE A 541 -3.04 12.93 -0.10
CA PHE A 541 -2.07 13.12 -1.16
C PHE A 541 -0.64 13.14 -0.66
N SER A 542 -0.35 13.84 0.44
CA SER A 542 1.01 13.95 0.99
C SER A 542 1.61 12.58 1.37
N ASN A 543 0.77 11.60 1.70
CA ASN A 543 1.17 10.25 2.05
C ASN A 543 1.14 9.26 0.89
N LEU A 544 0.65 9.66 -0.30
CA LEU A 544 0.68 8.79 -1.48
C LEU A 544 2.09 8.66 -2.07
N PRO A 545 2.49 7.44 -2.51
CA PRO A 545 3.66 7.27 -3.35
C PRO A 545 3.45 7.96 -4.71
N GLN A 546 4.54 8.31 -5.38
CA GLN A 546 4.50 9.06 -6.64
C GLN A 546 3.68 8.35 -7.73
N GLU A 547 3.74 7.02 -7.77
CA GLU A 547 3.00 6.17 -8.72
C GLU A 547 1.48 6.34 -8.59
N TRP A 548 0.98 6.59 -7.39
CA TRP A 548 -0.46 6.75 -7.12
C TRP A 548 -0.94 8.18 -7.31
N LEU A 549 -0.03 9.17 -7.38
CA LEU A 549 -0.38 10.56 -7.64
C LEU A 549 -1.03 10.75 -9.02
N GLU A 550 -0.76 9.88 -10.00
CA GLU A 550 -1.44 9.93 -11.30
C GLU A 550 -2.95 9.75 -11.17
N GLY A 551 -3.43 8.94 -10.22
CA GLY A 551 -4.87 8.72 -10.00
C GLY A 551 -5.62 9.91 -9.42
N THR A 552 -4.92 10.92 -8.88
CA THR A 552 -5.55 12.05 -8.17
C THR A 552 -6.44 12.91 -9.07
N HIS A 553 -6.20 12.95 -10.38
CA HIS A 553 -7.01 13.70 -11.35
C HIS A 553 -8.50 13.29 -11.36
N VAL A 554 -8.81 12.09 -10.88
CA VAL A 554 -10.18 11.55 -10.82
C VAL A 554 -11.10 12.43 -9.98
N ILE A 555 -10.60 13.10 -8.93
CA ILE A 555 -11.40 14.06 -8.15
C ILE A 555 -11.94 15.20 -9.02
N ILE A 556 -11.11 15.76 -9.91
CA ILE A 556 -11.52 16.84 -10.81
C ILE A 556 -12.52 16.33 -11.85
N LYS A 557 -12.34 15.10 -12.35
CA LYS A 557 -13.32 14.46 -13.23
C LYS A 557 -14.68 14.33 -12.56
N HIS A 558 -14.73 13.96 -11.28
CA HIS A 558 -15.98 13.91 -10.53
C HIS A 558 -16.53 15.27 -10.16
N LEU A 559 -15.70 16.31 -10.02
CA LEU A 559 -16.16 17.68 -9.79
C LEU A 559 -16.81 18.32 -11.02
N ARG A 560 -16.47 17.85 -12.23
CA ARG A 560 -17.07 18.38 -13.47
C ARG A 560 -18.59 18.15 -13.57
N PRO A 561 -19.32 19.01 -14.30
CA PRO A 561 -18.84 20.25 -14.93
C PRO A 561 -18.51 21.33 -13.88
N VAL A 562 -17.46 22.12 -14.13
CA VAL A 562 -17.06 23.24 -13.27
C VAL A 562 -17.54 24.53 -13.92
N THR A 563 -18.50 25.22 -13.28
CA THR A 563 -19.24 26.32 -13.91
C THR A 563 -19.09 27.66 -13.19
N SER A 564 -18.35 27.73 -12.08
CA SER A 564 -18.18 28.94 -11.27
C SER A 564 -16.74 29.16 -10.83
N VAL A 565 -16.38 30.41 -10.54
CA VAL A 565 -15.05 30.78 -10.00
C VAL A 565 -14.81 30.12 -8.64
N ALA A 566 -15.84 30.01 -7.81
CA ALA A 566 -15.77 29.29 -6.54
C ALA A 566 -15.29 27.83 -6.71
N MET A 567 -15.92 27.08 -7.62
CA MET A 567 -15.52 25.70 -7.91
C MET A 567 -14.13 25.63 -8.57
N LEU A 568 -13.78 26.62 -9.40
CA LEU A 568 -12.45 26.75 -10.00
C LEU A 568 -11.37 26.92 -8.91
N ARG A 569 -11.57 27.82 -7.93
CA ARG A 569 -10.64 28.01 -6.81
C ARG A 569 -10.51 26.75 -5.95
N ILE A 570 -11.62 26.03 -5.70
CA ILE A 570 -11.57 24.74 -4.99
C ILE A 570 -10.73 23.71 -5.77
N ALA A 571 -10.94 23.58 -7.09
CA ALA A 571 -10.17 22.67 -7.93
C ALA A 571 -8.66 22.99 -7.91
N PHE A 572 -8.31 24.27 -8.02
CA PHE A 572 -6.93 24.76 -7.91
C PHE A 572 -6.36 24.52 -6.51
N ARG A 573 -7.14 24.69 -5.44
CA ARG A 573 -6.71 24.40 -4.08
C ARG A 573 -6.44 22.92 -3.86
N ILE A 574 -7.27 22.03 -4.42
CA ILE A 574 -7.07 20.57 -4.30
C ILE A 574 -5.78 20.13 -4.99
N MET A 575 -5.60 20.52 -6.26
CA MET A 575 -4.50 19.98 -7.09
C MET A 575 -3.22 20.83 -7.05
N GLY A 576 -3.31 22.12 -6.77
CA GLY A 576 -2.17 23.04 -6.83
C GLY A 576 -0.99 22.63 -5.94
N PRO A 577 -1.22 22.23 -4.68
CA PRO A 577 -0.15 21.75 -3.79
C PRO A 577 0.55 20.47 -4.27
N LEU A 578 -0.01 19.72 -5.23
CA LEU A 578 0.65 18.56 -5.83
C LEU A 578 1.75 18.95 -6.81
N LEU A 579 1.59 20.05 -7.54
CA LEU A 579 2.50 20.46 -8.61
C LEU A 579 3.96 20.58 -8.14
N PRO A 580 4.26 21.17 -6.96
CA PRO A 580 5.61 21.16 -6.41
C PRO A 580 6.21 19.75 -6.24
N ARG A 581 5.42 18.79 -5.76
CA ARG A 581 5.87 17.39 -5.57
C ARG A 581 6.09 16.67 -6.90
N LEU A 582 5.43 17.13 -7.96
CA LEU A 582 5.52 16.57 -9.30
C LEU A 582 6.61 17.21 -10.16
N ALA A 583 7.36 18.21 -9.65
CA ALA A 583 8.33 18.95 -10.44
C ALA A 583 9.43 18.07 -11.06
N ASN A 584 9.82 16.98 -10.40
CA ASN A 584 10.78 15.99 -10.92
C ASN A 584 10.13 14.91 -11.81
N ALA A 585 8.79 14.88 -11.87
CA ALA A 585 7.97 13.98 -12.66
C ALA A 585 7.28 14.76 -13.81
N HIS A 586 8.08 15.36 -14.70
CA HIS A 586 7.64 16.33 -15.71
C HIS A 586 6.37 15.94 -16.48
N SER A 587 6.26 14.67 -16.90
CA SER A 587 5.06 14.18 -17.58
C SER A 587 3.79 14.33 -16.73
N LEU A 588 3.85 13.95 -15.45
CA LEU A 588 2.73 14.03 -14.53
C LEU A 588 2.45 15.47 -14.08
N PHE A 589 3.50 16.30 -13.94
CA PHE A 589 3.37 17.74 -13.74
C PHE A 589 2.56 18.37 -14.88
N ASN A 590 2.98 18.15 -16.13
CA ASN A 590 2.34 18.69 -17.31
C ASN A 590 0.89 18.20 -17.46
N LYS A 591 0.62 16.93 -17.17
CA LYS A 591 -0.76 16.39 -17.12
C LYS A 591 -1.62 17.13 -16.08
N THR A 592 -1.08 17.36 -14.89
CA THR A 592 -1.79 18.05 -13.79
C THR A 592 -2.02 19.53 -14.11
N LEU A 593 -1.02 20.22 -14.68
CA LEU A 593 -1.16 21.60 -15.13
C LEU A 593 -2.20 21.71 -16.26
N THR A 594 -2.17 20.78 -17.22
CA THR A 594 -3.17 20.71 -18.30
C THR A 594 -4.58 20.52 -17.75
N LEU A 595 -4.74 19.68 -16.74
CA LEU A 595 -6.01 19.47 -16.06
C LEU A 595 -6.53 20.78 -15.46
N LEU A 596 -5.72 21.51 -14.69
CA LEU A 596 -6.11 22.80 -14.10
C LEU A 596 -6.45 23.85 -15.16
N LEU A 597 -5.64 23.97 -16.20
CA LEU A 597 -5.91 24.86 -17.33
C LEU A 597 -7.23 24.50 -18.04
N SER A 598 -7.52 23.20 -18.19
CA SER A 598 -8.77 22.75 -18.81
C SER A 598 -10.00 23.09 -17.95
N VAL A 599 -9.89 23.06 -16.62
CA VAL A 599 -10.98 23.50 -15.72
C VAL A 599 -11.21 25.01 -15.80
N MET A 600 -10.15 25.79 -15.98
CA MET A 600 -10.27 27.23 -16.26
C MET A 600 -10.98 27.49 -17.60
N VAL A 601 -10.71 26.68 -18.63
CA VAL A 601 -11.43 26.72 -19.91
C VAL A 601 -12.90 26.29 -19.76
N ASP A 602 -13.23 25.36 -18.85
CA ASP A 602 -14.63 25.00 -18.59
C ASP A 602 -15.47 26.22 -18.14
N VAL A 603 -14.87 27.14 -17.36
CA VAL A 603 -15.53 28.36 -16.86
C VAL A 603 -15.47 29.51 -17.87
N PHE A 604 -14.27 29.78 -18.41
CA PHE A 604 -13.97 30.98 -19.20
C PHE A 604 -13.73 30.71 -20.70
N GLY A 605 -14.10 29.53 -21.19
CA GLY A 605 -13.91 29.13 -22.58
C GLY A 605 -14.79 29.91 -23.56
N ARG A 606 -14.35 30.04 -24.82
CA ARG A 606 -15.11 30.72 -25.88
C ARG A 606 -16.51 30.16 -26.12
N ASN A 607 -16.71 28.88 -25.79
CA ASN A 607 -17.96 28.15 -25.97
C ASN A 607 -18.76 28.00 -24.65
N SER A 608 -18.30 28.57 -23.52
CA SER A 608 -19.08 28.53 -22.28
C SER A 608 -20.24 29.51 -22.37
N GLN A 609 -21.47 29.02 -22.16
CA GLN A 609 -22.65 29.89 -22.09
C GLN A 609 -22.71 30.53 -20.69
N PRO A 610 -22.59 31.86 -20.53
CA PRO A 610 -22.76 32.47 -19.23
C PRO A 610 -24.26 32.58 -18.91
N SER A 611 -24.67 32.10 -17.73
CA SER A 611 -25.93 32.55 -17.10
C SER A 611 -25.78 33.95 -16.50
N HIS A 612 -24.55 34.33 -16.09
CA HIS A 612 -24.14 35.67 -15.67
C HIS A 612 -22.69 35.96 -16.12
N PRO A 613 -22.35 37.20 -16.51
CA PRO A 613 -20.96 37.56 -16.83
C PRO A 613 -20.11 37.48 -15.56
N VAL A 614 -19.15 36.56 -15.56
CA VAL A 614 -18.11 36.46 -14.52
C VAL A 614 -17.00 37.46 -14.88
N GLU A 615 -16.67 38.40 -13.99
CA GLU A 615 -15.63 39.40 -14.27
C GLU A 615 -14.22 38.81 -14.16
N ALA A 616 -13.36 39.12 -15.14
CA ALA A 616 -11.97 38.66 -15.17
C ALA A 616 -11.10 39.23 -14.02
N SER A 617 -11.55 40.31 -13.37
CA SER A 617 -10.93 40.92 -12.18
C SER A 617 -10.93 39.98 -10.96
N GLU A 618 -11.82 38.99 -10.93
CA GLU A 618 -12.03 38.11 -9.77
C GLU A 618 -10.99 36.99 -9.66
N ILE A 619 -10.16 36.73 -10.68
CA ILE A 619 -9.26 35.55 -10.70
C ILE A 619 -7.77 35.89 -10.59
N ALA A 620 -7.42 37.08 -10.11
CA ALA A 620 -6.03 37.51 -9.97
C ALA A 620 -5.17 36.50 -9.17
N ASP A 621 -5.74 35.92 -8.11
CA ASP A 621 -5.13 34.87 -7.30
C ASP A 621 -4.74 33.62 -8.12
N LEU A 622 -5.59 33.22 -9.06
CA LEU A 622 -5.33 32.07 -9.94
C LEU A 622 -4.29 32.39 -11.01
N ILE A 623 -4.27 33.62 -11.52
CA ILE A 623 -3.24 34.07 -12.47
C ILE A 623 -1.87 34.09 -11.76
N ASP A 624 -1.79 34.68 -10.56
CA ASP A 624 -0.57 34.70 -9.75
C ASP A 624 -0.07 33.29 -9.43
N PHE A 625 -0.99 32.38 -9.11
CA PHE A 625 -0.67 30.96 -8.92
C PHE A 625 -0.04 30.33 -10.18
N LEU A 626 -0.62 30.57 -11.37
CA LEU A 626 -0.08 30.02 -12.62
C LEU A 626 1.32 30.54 -12.89
N HIS A 627 1.58 31.84 -12.65
CA HIS A 627 2.94 32.38 -12.70
C HIS A 627 3.88 31.65 -11.74
N HIS A 628 3.47 31.45 -10.49
CA HIS A 628 4.32 30.81 -9.50
C HIS A 628 4.69 29.37 -9.91
N VAL A 629 3.70 28.59 -10.36
CA VAL A 629 3.85 27.17 -10.65
C VAL A 629 4.73 26.89 -11.87
N ILE A 630 4.61 27.66 -12.94
CA ILE A 630 5.43 27.46 -14.15
C ILE A 630 6.92 27.75 -13.88
N HIS A 631 7.23 28.65 -12.95
CA HIS A 631 8.60 28.91 -12.52
C HIS A 631 9.14 27.76 -11.66
N TYR A 632 8.28 27.12 -10.88
CA TYR A 632 8.65 26.00 -10.01
C TYR A 632 9.17 24.79 -10.81
N GLU A 633 8.50 24.41 -11.90
CA GLU A 633 8.91 23.29 -12.77
C GLU A 633 10.28 23.51 -13.45
N GLY A 634 10.59 24.77 -13.74
CA GLY A 634 11.83 25.18 -14.39
C GLY A 634 13.10 24.86 -13.60
N GLN A 635 13.00 24.68 -12.29
CA GLN A 635 14.15 24.53 -11.39
C GLN A 635 14.14 23.22 -10.58
N GLY A 636 12.99 22.55 -10.40
CA GLY A 636 12.90 21.36 -9.54
C GLY A 636 13.10 21.65 -8.04
N GLY A 637 12.88 22.91 -7.62
CA GLY A 637 13.10 23.41 -6.26
C GLY A 637 12.48 24.80 -6.03
N PRO A 638 12.74 25.46 -4.89
CA PRO A 638 12.18 26.78 -4.58
C PRO A 638 12.46 27.80 -5.68
N VAL A 639 11.46 28.59 -6.07
CA VAL A 639 11.58 29.60 -7.12
C VAL A 639 12.61 30.66 -6.70
N GLN A 640 13.73 30.72 -7.43
CA GLN A 640 14.75 31.76 -7.32
C GLN A 640 14.50 32.90 -8.33
N ALA A 641 15.08 34.07 -8.09
CA ALA A 641 14.91 35.26 -8.94
C ALA A 641 15.35 35.08 -10.41
N ASN A 642 16.20 34.08 -10.69
CA ASN A 642 16.68 33.73 -12.03
C ASN A 642 15.96 32.50 -12.64
N SER A 643 14.92 31.98 -11.99
CA SER A 643 14.19 30.79 -12.44
C SER A 643 13.52 31.06 -13.78
N LYS A 644 13.74 30.18 -14.76
CA LYS A 644 13.07 30.25 -16.07
C LYS A 644 12.05 29.12 -16.23
N PRO A 645 10.82 29.41 -16.65
CA PRO A 645 9.84 28.38 -16.95
C PRO A 645 10.31 27.45 -18.09
N ARG A 646 9.84 26.20 -18.09
CA ARG A 646 10.10 25.28 -19.20
C ARG A 646 9.28 25.68 -20.43
N PRO A 647 9.83 25.53 -21.65
CA PRO A 647 9.09 25.82 -22.88
C PRO A 647 7.80 25.00 -23.03
N GLU A 648 7.79 23.76 -22.54
CA GLU A 648 6.62 22.86 -22.59
C GLU A 648 5.46 23.40 -21.73
N ALA A 649 5.73 23.86 -20.51
CA ALA A 649 4.73 24.47 -19.64
C ALA A 649 4.17 25.76 -20.24
N LEU A 650 5.04 26.62 -20.80
CA LEU A 650 4.61 27.83 -21.51
C LEU A 650 3.75 27.48 -22.73
N ALA A 651 4.05 26.39 -23.44
CA ALA A 651 3.23 25.93 -24.56
C ALA A 651 1.84 25.45 -24.10
N LEU A 652 1.72 24.87 -22.90
CA LEU A 652 0.42 24.51 -22.32
C LEU A 652 -0.43 25.74 -22.02
N CYS A 653 0.15 26.73 -21.35
CA CYS A 653 -0.51 28.01 -21.06
C CYS A 653 -0.92 28.74 -22.35
N GLY A 654 -0.07 28.74 -23.39
CA GLY A 654 -0.39 29.31 -24.70
C GLY A 654 -1.61 28.65 -25.36
N ARG A 655 -1.67 27.31 -25.40
CA ARG A 655 -2.83 26.57 -25.94
C ARG A 655 -4.11 26.83 -25.14
N ALA A 656 -4.01 26.89 -23.81
CA ALA A 656 -5.15 27.21 -22.97
C ALA A 656 -5.65 28.63 -23.23
N SER A 657 -4.75 29.62 -23.32
CA SER A 657 -5.06 31.03 -23.61
C SER A 657 -5.88 31.19 -24.91
N GLU A 658 -5.54 30.45 -25.97
CA GLU A 658 -6.28 30.47 -27.24
C GLU A 658 -7.73 29.97 -27.13
N SER A 659 -8.02 29.14 -26.13
CA SER A 659 -9.35 28.57 -25.89
C SER A 659 -10.24 29.45 -25.01
N LEU A 660 -9.66 30.46 -24.35
CA LEU A 660 -10.36 31.38 -23.46
C LEU A 660 -11.04 32.53 -24.22
N ARG A 661 -12.07 33.12 -23.59
CA ARG A 661 -12.71 34.35 -24.06
C ARG A 661 -11.72 35.53 -24.03
N PRO A 662 -11.89 36.56 -24.89
CA PRO A 662 -10.92 37.67 -25.01
C PRO A 662 -10.66 38.45 -23.71
N ASP A 663 -11.68 38.58 -22.87
CA ASP A 663 -11.65 39.23 -21.55
C ASP A 663 -10.71 38.53 -20.56
N VAL A 664 -10.47 37.23 -20.70
CA VAL A 664 -9.53 36.47 -19.85
C VAL A 664 -8.24 36.13 -20.58
N GLN A 665 -8.31 35.95 -21.91
CA GLN A 665 -7.17 35.57 -22.75
C GLN A 665 -5.95 36.48 -22.55
N HIS A 666 -6.17 37.79 -22.41
CA HIS A 666 -5.09 38.76 -22.25
C HIS A 666 -4.30 38.56 -20.94
N LEU A 667 -4.92 38.01 -19.89
CA LEU A 667 -4.29 37.72 -18.58
C LEU A 667 -3.30 36.56 -18.63
N LEU A 668 -3.30 35.75 -19.69
CA LEU A 668 -2.33 34.67 -19.91
C LEU A 668 -1.42 34.93 -21.12
N SER A 669 -1.58 36.08 -21.77
CA SER A 669 -0.91 36.38 -23.04
C SER A 669 0.62 36.48 -22.92
N HIS A 670 1.13 36.72 -21.71
CA HIS A 670 2.56 36.71 -21.39
C HIS A 670 3.10 35.34 -20.97
N LEU A 671 2.24 34.33 -20.80
CA LEU A 671 2.60 32.95 -20.46
C LEU A 671 2.64 32.05 -21.70
N LYS A 672 3.39 32.44 -22.73
CA LYS A 672 3.54 31.67 -23.98
C LYS A 672 5.00 31.54 -24.41
N PRO A 673 5.33 30.65 -25.36
CA PRO A 673 6.71 30.53 -25.86
C PRO A 673 7.14 31.65 -26.82
N ASP A 674 6.21 32.52 -27.24
CA ASP A 674 6.49 33.59 -28.21
C ASP A 674 7.35 34.72 -27.60
N VAL A 675 8.53 34.94 -28.19
CA VAL A 675 9.53 35.93 -27.75
C VAL A 675 9.02 37.37 -27.79
N ASN A 676 8.06 37.68 -28.66
CA ASN A 676 7.55 39.05 -28.84
C ASN A 676 6.52 39.48 -27.78
N SER A 677 6.03 38.53 -26.99
CA SER A 677 4.88 38.72 -26.11
C SER A 677 5.05 38.06 -24.75
N SER A 678 5.93 37.06 -24.67
CA SER A 678 6.34 36.44 -23.43
C SER A 678 7.44 37.26 -22.78
N ILE A 679 7.18 37.68 -21.55
CA ILE A 679 8.21 38.27 -20.69
C ILE A 679 9.32 37.26 -20.32
N TYR A 680 9.08 35.96 -20.56
CA TYR A 680 9.99 34.88 -20.18
C TYR A 680 10.79 34.29 -21.34
N ALA A 681 10.28 34.33 -22.58
CA ALA A 681 10.96 33.78 -23.75
C ALA A 681 12.10 34.66 -24.29
N ALA A 682 12.22 35.92 -23.84
CA ALA A 682 13.20 36.91 -24.31
C ALA A 682 14.66 36.67 -23.88
N THR A 683 14.96 35.63 -23.10
CA THR A 683 16.31 35.42 -22.52
C THR A 683 17.14 34.29 -23.14
N HIS A 684 16.74 33.79 -24.31
CA HIS A 684 17.63 33.00 -25.17
C HIS A 684 18.20 33.92 -26.26
N PRO A 685 19.43 34.46 -26.13
CA PRO A 685 20.10 35.01 -27.29
C PRO A 685 20.27 33.87 -28.28
N LYS A 686 19.59 33.95 -29.44
CA LYS A 686 19.93 33.12 -30.59
C LYS A 686 21.40 33.43 -30.88
N LEU A 687 22.28 32.45 -30.73
CA LEU A 687 23.58 32.46 -31.40
C LEU A 687 23.27 32.50 -32.90
N VAL A 688 23.27 33.71 -33.45
CA VAL A 688 23.26 33.92 -34.89
C VAL A 688 24.54 33.27 -35.40
N GLN A 689 24.44 32.07 -35.95
CA GLN A 689 25.46 31.56 -36.87
C GLN A 689 25.43 32.51 -38.07
N ASN A 690 26.40 33.41 -38.13
CA ASN A 690 26.62 34.24 -39.31
C ASN A 690 26.80 33.32 -40.53
N PRO A 691 26.03 33.52 -41.62
CA PRO A 691 26.29 32.83 -42.86
C PRO A 691 27.56 33.42 -43.50
N SER A 692 28.54 32.54 -43.74
CA SER A 692 29.50 32.57 -44.84
C SER A 692 29.81 33.93 -45.51
N ASN A 693 30.99 34.49 -45.22
CA ASN A 693 31.73 35.32 -46.18
C ASN A 693 32.80 34.45 -46.85
N ILE A 694 32.42 33.81 -47.96
CA ILE A 694 33.34 33.49 -49.05
C ILE A 694 33.13 34.61 -50.08
N ILE A 695 34.12 35.47 -50.28
CA ILE A 695 34.24 36.26 -51.51
C ILE A 695 35.70 36.17 -51.95
N HIS A 696 35.90 35.55 -53.11
CA HIS A 696 37.08 35.70 -53.95
C HIS A 696 37.14 37.12 -54.51
N GLN A 697 38.20 37.86 -54.21
CA GLN A 697 39.13 38.48 -55.18
C GLN A 697 40.31 39.11 -54.44
#